data_AF-A0A1F9FEZ4-F1
#
_entry.id   AF-A0A1F9FEZ4-F1
#
_cell.length_a   1.000
_cell.length_b   1.000
_cell.length_c   1.000
_cell.angle_alpha   90.00
_cell.angle_beta   90.00
_cell.angle_gamma   90.00
#
_symmetry.space_group_name_H-M   'P 1'
#
loop_
_entity.id
_entity.type
_entity.pdbx_description
1 polymer ?
#
loop_
_entity_poly.entity_id
_entity_poly.type
_entity_poly.pdbx_seq_one_letter_code
_entity_poly.pdbx_strand_id
1 'polypeptide(L)'
;MHLNLRSVYLCFLLAVLSGCGGGAGTALLTGVIFKGPIENAKIEAYTVSPNGELGEKVQVFEGGEKGSYTIDVDSSLFPLYLKVVGGTFTDEATGLENELSEENYLSTILYSVSIPDFIDKLFKDIQQYKYTIHITPLTTLAAELVLTLFKERQIILKNDLDYSFSTIAKRFNLKNLYEDAPADLTDEFEESASELSSQYGLVISGLSEQAKKISQDNDDSSIQVMTLVTALRRDISDGLFDGKYESTQTQEETQITLGDKKVPLSDTSTTTALTTGMKDFLKSEFNRSGFEEADEALTPLYEKLNESKKSLITVDLTPESISTVVGSGAISFSAKVSEPLKNEVTWSVNGISGGNETVGLISPSGVYTPPQSMSSASSALTIRATSTQMVKIYGEALLTLNHVMALNPLEPKIQIETSKTFTVTLHESFQGAELKWFINGIEGGSDEVGRLTVLNETSVQYVSPENPQTVTLSVKASLAGKTHTLETQLTVFETTATLTYEGFLKDKVSKSESVQSGDGPDAMWKLTFNHGGAFQETLSGLSLTDEFNNALWDTTPQNTVFLLGISEDEDATLLNAQDGSIALSTPHLKSYILFVNDFSDKITSGGNTVLKISLQSGRTLMLPFTLGPSLVVTDEKEMEGESLEYDFIGVFGSGHIQAKGDDPLALRSKGKIYIEGKVSANGTAGKDGDTDPGVGGLGGAGSSEGGAGGKGNGKDGKGLGAGKNKKLNDKPVGGGGGGYATKGGDGNGKGGGETYGTPELDPWVGGSGGAGGENYNKKSKGGGGGGGGGAIHLKAKGNLTILGSVLAQGGNGGQGSFGKNSDDSIDTSIQASGGGGGSGGAIWLESENGSVTVSESADVSIQGGKGGNLAGDGGLGRILIQPAL
;
A
#
# COMPACT_ATOMS: atom_id res chain seq x y z
N MET A 1 -51.16 -30.41 -31.57
CA MET A 1 -51.28 -31.67 -32.33
C MET A 1 -49.86 -32.19 -32.50
N HIS A 2 -49.48 -33.17 -31.70
CA HIS A 2 -48.08 -33.58 -31.47
C HIS A 2 -47.42 -34.14 -32.74
N LEU A 3 -46.26 -33.60 -33.12
CA LEU A 3 -45.29 -34.28 -33.96
C LEU A 3 -43.99 -34.47 -33.17
N ASN A 4 -43.63 -35.73 -32.97
CA ASN A 4 -42.44 -36.18 -32.25
C ASN A 4 -41.23 -36.18 -33.20
N LEU A 5 -40.11 -35.57 -32.79
CA LEU A 5 -38.88 -35.42 -33.58
C LEU A 5 -38.27 -36.75 -34.06
N ARG A 6 -38.65 -37.88 -33.44
CA ARG A 6 -38.29 -39.23 -33.92
C ARG A 6 -38.94 -39.63 -35.25
N SER A 7 -40.03 -38.97 -35.66
CA SER A 7 -40.78 -39.34 -36.87
C SER A 7 -40.36 -38.58 -38.15
N VAL A 8 -39.53 -37.55 -38.03
CA VAL A 8 -39.00 -36.81 -39.19
C VAL A 8 -37.79 -37.52 -39.81
N TYR A 9 -37.03 -38.27 -39.00
CA TYR A 9 -35.86 -39.04 -39.45
C TYR A 9 -36.21 -40.27 -40.32
N LEU A 10 -37.47 -40.71 -40.39
CA LEU A 10 -37.86 -41.96 -41.07
C LEU A 10 -38.47 -41.77 -42.46
N CYS A 11 -38.82 -40.54 -42.87
CA CYS A 11 -39.52 -40.30 -44.14
C CYS A 11 -38.66 -39.80 -45.31
N PHE A 12 -37.35 -39.59 -45.14
CA PHE A 12 -36.44 -39.19 -46.22
C PHE A 12 -35.49 -40.31 -46.70
N LEU A 13 -35.73 -41.57 -46.29
CA LEU A 13 -34.85 -42.70 -46.60
C LEU A 13 -35.19 -43.46 -47.92
N LEU A 14 -35.93 -42.84 -48.84
CA LEU A 14 -36.40 -43.51 -50.07
C LEU A 14 -36.24 -42.64 -51.32
N ALA A 15 -35.01 -42.26 -51.65
CA ALA A 15 -34.59 -42.04 -53.04
C ALA A 15 -33.08 -41.76 -53.10
N VAL A 16 -32.25 -42.79 -53.26
CA VAL A 16 -31.12 -42.88 -54.22
C VAL A 16 -30.66 -44.33 -54.24
N LEU A 17 -31.09 -45.12 -55.24
CA LEU A 17 -30.43 -46.34 -55.66
C LEU A 17 -30.23 -46.25 -57.17
N SER A 18 -29.00 -45.97 -57.60
CA SER A 18 -28.37 -46.53 -58.81
C SER A 18 -27.02 -45.87 -59.06
N GLY A 19 -25.95 -46.68 -59.10
CA GLY A 19 -24.61 -46.20 -59.43
C GLY A 19 -23.53 -47.18 -59.02
N CYS A 20 -23.28 -48.16 -59.87
CA CYS A 20 -22.36 -49.28 -59.67
C CYS A 20 -20.88 -48.90 -59.80
N GLY A 21 -20.04 -49.38 -58.89
CA GLY A 21 -18.74 -50.00 -59.23
C GLY A 21 -17.46 -49.25 -58.84
N GLY A 22 -16.79 -49.72 -57.76
CA GLY A 22 -15.32 -49.70 -57.66
C GLY A 22 -14.69 -48.94 -56.49
N GLY A 23 -14.56 -49.59 -55.33
CA GLY A 23 -13.30 -49.61 -54.56
C GLY A 23 -12.75 -48.32 -53.93
N ALA A 24 -13.56 -47.56 -53.18
CA ALA A 24 -13.11 -46.74 -52.06
C ALA A 24 -14.28 -46.64 -51.07
N GLY A 25 -14.07 -46.90 -49.78
CA GLY A 25 -15.15 -46.83 -48.80
C GLY A 25 -15.62 -45.38 -48.64
N THR A 26 -16.90 -45.10 -48.82
CA THR A 26 -17.49 -43.80 -48.49
C THR A 26 -17.91 -43.79 -47.02
N ALA A 27 -17.49 -42.77 -46.26
CA ALA A 27 -17.95 -42.53 -44.90
C ALA A 27 -19.09 -41.51 -44.93
N LEU A 28 -20.22 -41.84 -44.29
CA LEU A 28 -21.35 -40.93 -44.14
C LEU A 28 -21.22 -40.18 -42.83
N LEU A 29 -20.94 -38.89 -42.91
CA LEU A 29 -20.88 -38.01 -41.74
C LEU A 29 -22.22 -37.31 -41.59
N THR A 30 -22.78 -37.36 -40.40
CA THR A 30 -24.01 -36.68 -40.01
C THR A 30 -23.75 -35.87 -38.74
N GLY A 31 -24.56 -34.86 -38.48
CA GLY A 31 -24.36 -34.05 -37.28
C GLY A 31 -25.15 -32.77 -37.30
N VAL A 32 -24.80 -31.88 -36.38
CA VAL A 32 -25.30 -30.49 -36.36
C VAL A 32 -24.15 -29.51 -36.30
N ILE A 33 -24.30 -28.42 -37.04
CA ILE A 33 -23.49 -27.20 -36.95
C ILE A 33 -24.19 -26.29 -35.97
N PHE A 34 -23.53 -25.96 -34.86
CA PHE A 34 -24.23 -25.36 -33.72
C PHE A 34 -23.40 -24.32 -32.96
N LYS A 35 -23.98 -23.12 -32.88
CA LYS A 35 -23.69 -22.01 -31.95
C LYS A 35 -25.03 -21.30 -31.58
N GLY A 36 -26.11 -22.07 -31.57
CA GLY A 36 -27.40 -21.73 -32.15
C GLY A 36 -27.53 -22.48 -33.49
N PRO A 37 -28.71 -23.00 -33.87
CA PRO A 37 -28.86 -23.70 -35.14
C PRO A 37 -28.37 -22.82 -36.31
N ILE A 38 -27.34 -23.28 -37.03
CA ILE A 38 -26.76 -22.48 -38.13
C ILE A 38 -27.41 -22.91 -39.46
N GLU A 39 -28.17 -22.01 -40.07
CA GLU A 39 -28.85 -22.29 -41.34
C GLU A 39 -27.99 -21.88 -42.54
N ASN A 40 -28.10 -22.62 -43.64
CA ASN A 40 -27.47 -22.31 -44.94
C ASN A 40 -25.93 -22.17 -44.90
N ALA A 41 -25.26 -22.82 -43.95
CA ALA A 41 -23.81 -22.81 -43.84
C ALA A 41 -23.13 -23.66 -44.91
N LYS A 42 -21.88 -23.34 -45.25
CA LYS A 42 -21.03 -24.15 -46.13
C LYS A 42 -20.01 -24.92 -45.31
N ILE A 43 -19.96 -26.23 -45.50
CA ILE A 43 -18.95 -27.10 -44.90
C ILE A 43 -17.85 -27.33 -45.93
N GLU A 44 -16.65 -26.82 -45.64
CA GLU A 44 -15.47 -26.96 -46.47
C GLU A 44 -14.53 -28.00 -45.87
N ALA A 45 -14.21 -29.03 -46.66
CA ALA A 45 -13.35 -30.13 -46.26
C ALA A 45 -11.92 -29.91 -46.77
N TYR A 46 -10.94 -29.95 -45.87
CA TYR A 46 -9.51 -29.79 -46.17
C TYR A 46 -8.74 -31.02 -45.72
N THR A 47 -7.83 -31.51 -46.57
CA THR A 47 -6.78 -32.44 -46.11
C THR A 47 -5.86 -31.71 -45.15
N VAL A 48 -5.30 -32.41 -44.16
CA VAL A 48 -4.27 -31.85 -43.29
C VAL A 48 -2.90 -32.37 -43.73
N SER A 49 -1.99 -31.44 -44.03
CA SER A 49 -0.63 -31.76 -44.45
C SER A 49 0.21 -32.40 -43.32
N PRO A 50 1.32 -33.09 -43.64
CA PRO A 50 2.29 -33.58 -42.65
C PRO A 50 2.97 -32.49 -41.79
N ASN A 51 2.72 -31.21 -42.03
CA ASN A 51 3.17 -30.08 -41.21
C ASN A 51 2.00 -29.35 -40.51
N GLY A 52 0.78 -29.89 -40.56
CA GLY A 52 -0.37 -29.41 -39.78
C GLY A 52 -1.05 -28.19 -40.40
N GLU A 53 -0.56 -27.79 -41.57
CA GLU A 53 -1.18 -26.77 -42.40
C GLU A 53 -2.37 -27.38 -43.15
N LEU A 54 -3.41 -26.58 -43.35
CA LEU A 54 -4.54 -26.96 -44.18
C LEU A 54 -4.07 -27.09 -45.64
N GLY A 55 -4.25 -28.26 -46.22
CA GLY A 55 -3.94 -28.57 -47.61
C GLY A 55 -5.03 -28.08 -48.57
N GLU A 56 -5.15 -28.71 -49.74
CA GLU A 56 -6.15 -28.31 -50.74
C GLU A 56 -7.58 -28.49 -50.20
N LYS A 57 -8.47 -27.56 -50.58
CA LYS A 57 -9.91 -27.69 -50.36
C LYS A 57 -10.42 -28.81 -51.27
N VAL A 58 -10.90 -29.90 -50.67
CA VAL A 58 -11.26 -31.11 -51.42
C VAL A 58 -12.75 -31.18 -51.72
N GLN A 59 -13.61 -30.60 -50.88
CA GLN A 59 -15.05 -30.63 -51.09
C GLN A 59 -15.79 -29.50 -50.37
N VAL A 60 -16.96 -29.13 -50.90
CA VAL A 60 -17.90 -28.16 -50.29
C VAL A 60 -19.28 -28.80 -50.24
N PHE A 61 -19.94 -28.69 -49.09
CA PHE A 61 -21.32 -29.14 -48.87
C PHE A 61 -22.18 -28.00 -48.34
N GLU A 62 -23.47 -28.05 -48.59
CA GLU A 62 -24.46 -27.13 -48.02
C GLU A 62 -25.12 -27.78 -46.80
N GLY A 63 -25.21 -27.04 -45.70
CA GLY A 63 -25.94 -27.44 -44.50
C GLY A 63 -27.46 -27.46 -44.74
N GLY A 64 -28.16 -28.34 -44.04
CA GLY A 64 -29.61 -28.47 -44.06
C GLY A 64 -30.33 -27.60 -43.01
N GLU A 65 -31.64 -27.82 -42.85
CA GLU A 65 -32.47 -27.11 -41.87
C GLU A 65 -31.96 -27.30 -40.43
N LYS A 66 -32.09 -26.26 -39.59
CA LYS A 66 -31.65 -26.23 -38.18
C LYS A 66 -30.21 -26.72 -37.95
N GLY A 67 -29.30 -26.44 -38.89
CA GLY A 67 -27.88 -26.81 -38.81
C GLY A 67 -27.57 -28.29 -38.99
N SER A 68 -28.57 -29.14 -39.28
CA SER A 68 -28.34 -30.55 -39.58
C SER A 68 -27.54 -30.71 -40.88
N TYR A 69 -26.64 -31.69 -40.93
CA TYR A 69 -25.94 -32.01 -42.17
C TYR A 69 -25.77 -33.51 -42.35
N THR A 70 -25.62 -33.91 -43.61
CA THR A 70 -25.30 -35.28 -44.02
C THR A 70 -24.40 -35.20 -45.24
N ILE A 71 -23.17 -35.68 -45.12
CA ILE A 71 -22.14 -35.56 -46.16
C ILE A 71 -21.45 -36.91 -46.38
N ASP A 72 -21.26 -37.28 -47.65
CA ASP A 72 -20.47 -38.44 -48.04
C ASP A 72 -19.03 -37.99 -48.30
N VAL A 73 -18.09 -38.59 -47.58
CA VAL A 73 -16.66 -38.29 -47.69
C VAL A 73 -15.90 -39.54 -48.12
N ASP A 74 -14.97 -39.40 -49.06
CA ASP A 74 -14.04 -40.46 -49.41
C ASP A 74 -13.10 -40.76 -48.23
N SER A 75 -13.15 -41.99 -47.72
CA SER A 75 -12.33 -42.40 -46.57
C SER A 75 -10.82 -42.39 -46.82
N SER A 76 -10.37 -42.27 -48.07
CA SER A 76 -8.95 -42.08 -48.38
C SER A 76 -8.42 -40.67 -48.06
N LEU A 77 -9.32 -39.69 -47.82
CA LEU A 77 -8.98 -38.30 -47.55
C LEU A 77 -8.73 -37.98 -46.07
N PHE A 78 -8.89 -38.94 -45.16
CA PHE A 78 -8.58 -38.75 -43.75
C PHE A 78 -7.05 -38.68 -43.52
N PRO A 79 -6.57 -37.84 -42.59
CA PRO A 79 -7.32 -36.97 -41.69
C PRO A 79 -7.91 -35.74 -42.39
N LEU A 80 -9.12 -35.36 -41.98
CA LEU A 80 -9.89 -34.29 -42.61
C LEU A 80 -10.22 -33.19 -41.59
N TYR A 81 -9.93 -31.94 -41.96
CA TYR A 81 -10.37 -30.75 -41.24
C TYR A 81 -11.63 -30.20 -41.90
N LEU A 82 -12.71 -30.08 -41.13
CA LEU A 82 -13.96 -29.49 -41.60
C LEU A 82 -14.02 -28.04 -41.08
N LYS A 83 -14.06 -27.08 -42.01
CA LYS A 83 -14.25 -25.66 -41.74
C LYS A 83 -15.67 -25.27 -42.15
N VAL A 84 -16.41 -24.62 -41.27
CA VAL A 84 -17.77 -24.14 -41.56
C VAL A 84 -17.76 -22.62 -41.67
N VAL A 85 -18.14 -22.12 -42.83
CA VAL A 85 -18.18 -20.69 -43.17
C VAL A 85 -19.54 -20.34 -43.78
N GLY A 86 -19.93 -19.06 -43.69
CA GLY A 86 -21.24 -18.61 -44.12
C GLY A 86 -22.40 -19.23 -43.31
N GLY A 87 -23.61 -18.81 -43.61
CA GLY A 87 -24.80 -19.21 -42.88
C GLY A 87 -25.05 -18.35 -41.64
N THR A 88 -26.31 -18.31 -41.22
CA THR A 88 -26.82 -17.40 -40.19
C THR A 88 -27.30 -18.16 -38.97
N PHE A 89 -27.15 -17.55 -37.80
CA PHE A 89 -27.63 -18.09 -36.53
C PHE A 89 -28.09 -16.98 -35.59
N THR A 90 -29.03 -17.30 -34.71
CA THR A 90 -29.44 -16.41 -33.61
C THR A 90 -28.54 -16.64 -32.41
N ASP A 91 -27.94 -15.58 -31.88
CA ASP A 91 -27.12 -15.67 -30.67
C ASP A 91 -27.98 -15.74 -29.40
N GLU A 92 -27.72 -16.73 -28.54
CA GLU A 92 -28.59 -17.07 -27.41
C GLU A 92 -28.63 -15.97 -26.34
N ALA A 93 -27.56 -15.20 -26.18
CA ALA A 93 -27.43 -14.18 -25.14
C ALA A 93 -27.99 -12.80 -25.54
N THR A 94 -28.08 -12.55 -26.85
CA THR A 94 -28.49 -11.25 -27.41
C THR A 94 -29.79 -11.31 -28.21
N GLY A 95 -30.18 -12.48 -28.71
CA GLY A 95 -31.31 -12.66 -29.63
C GLY A 95 -31.06 -12.07 -31.02
N LEU A 96 -29.83 -11.65 -31.34
CA LEU A 96 -29.49 -11.05 -32.62
C LEU A 96 -29.03 -12.11 -33.63
N GLU A 97 -29.39 -11.92 -34.90
CA GLU A 97 -28.86 -12.72 -36.00
C GLU A 97 -27.41 -12.36 -36.30
N ASN A 98 -26.56 -13.37 -36.45
CA ASN A 98 -25.14 -13.26 -36.78
C ASN A 98 -24.81 -14.21 -37.95
N GLU A 99 -23.70 -13.94 -38.65
CA GLU A 99 -23.24 -14.75 -39.79
C GLU A 99 -21.81 -15.23 -39.56
N LEU A 100 -21.51 -16.47 -39.98
CA LEU A 100 -20.13 -16.97 -40.01
C LEU A 100 -19.35 -16.35 -41.19
N SER A 101 -18.07 -16.06 -40.98
CA SER A 101 -17.19 -15.51 -42.01
C SER A 101 -15.97 -16.40 -42.24
N GLU A 102 -15.10 -16.02 -43.18
CA GLU A 102 -13.83 -16.72 -43.41
C GLU A 102 -12.88 -16.69 -42.21
N GLU A 103 -12.96 -15.65 -41.37
CA GLU A 103 -12.15 -15.46 -40.17
C GLU A 103 -12.84 -16.02 -38.92
N ASN A 104 -14.16 -15.80 -38.82
CA ASN A 104 -15.02 -16.20 -37.72
C ASN A 104 -15.83 -17.45 -38.13
N TYR A 105 -15.18 -18.60 -38.01
CA TYR A 105 -15.68 -19.89 -38.49
C TYR A 105 -15.70 -20.94 -37.38
N LEU A 106 -16.50 -21.98 -37.56
CA LEU A 106 -16.47 -23.19 -36.71
C LEU A 106 -15.72 -24.32 -37.41
N SER A 107 -15.10 -25.21 -36.64
CA SER A 107 -14.38 -26.35 -37.21
C SER A 107 -14.37 -27.60 -36.33
N THR A 108 -13.96 -28.69 -36.95
CA THR A 108 -13.60 -29.95 -36.30
C THR A 108 -12.56 -30.69 -37.13
N ILE A 109 -11.91 -31.70 -36.57
CA ILE A 109 -10.92 -32.53 -37.25
C ILE A 109 -11.19 -34.01 -37.00
N LEU A 110 -10.93 -34.84 -38.01
CA LEU A 110 -11.23 -36.28 -38.01
C LEU A 110 -9.98 -37.05 -38.43
N TYR A 111 -9.56 -38.03 -37.64
CA TYR A 111 -8.27 -38.70 -37.85
C TYR A 111 -8.33 -39.94 -38.78
N SER A 112 -9.40 -40.71 -38.68
CA SER A 112 -9.79 -41.81 -39.57
C SER A 112 -11.04 -42.42 -38.95
N VAL A 113 -11.89 -43.06 -39.75
CA VAL A 113 -13.00 -43.82 -39.20
C VAL A 113 -12.62 -45.30 -39.11
N SER A 114 -12.15 -45.71 -37.93
CA SER A 114 -11.92 -47.13 -37.65
C SER A 114 -13.26 -47.87 -37.71
N ILE A 115 -13.34 -48.88 -38.59
CA ILE A 115 -14.45 -49.83 -38.61
C ILE A 115 -14.51 -50.48 -37.22
N PRO A 116 -15.63 -50.44 -36.48
CA PRO A 116 -15.75 -51.22 -35.25
C PRO A 116 -15.60 -52.72 -35.60
N ASP A 117 -14.60 -53.38 -34.99
CA ASP A 117 -14.18 -54.77 -35.25
C ASP A 117 -15.24 -55.87 -35.00
N PHE A 118 -16.53 -55.53 -34.85
CA PHE A 118 -17.55 -56.50 -34.45
C PHE A 118 -18.56 -56.92 -35.54
N ILE A 119 -18.65 -56.23 -36.69
CA ILE A 119 -19.68 -56.53 -37.72
C ILE A 119 -19.09 -56.74 -39.12
N ASP A 120 -17.99 -57.49 -39.23
CA ASP A 120 -17.56 -58.09 -40.51
C ASP A 120 -18.03 -59.55 -40.66
N LYS A 121 -18.89 -60.04 -39.75
CA LYS A 121 -19.38 -61.43 -39.76
C LYS A 121 -20.86 -61.64 -40.06
N LEU A 122 -21.71 -60.61 -40.08
CA LEU A 122 -23.16 -60.87 -40.16
C LEU A 122 -23.95 -60.24 -41.32
N PHE A 123 -23.50 -59.15 -41.96
CA PHE A 123 -24.31 -58.52 -43.02
C PHE A 123 -23.48 -58.01 -44.20
N LYS A 124 -23.22 -58.91 -45.16
CA LYS A 124 -22.89 -58.55 -46.54
C LYS A 124 -24.18 -58.09 -47.23
N ASP A 125 -24.55 -56.83 -47.05
CA ASP A 125 -25.40 -56.06 -47.98
C ASP A 125 -25.35 -54.58 -47.55
N ILE A 126 -24.65 -53.76 -48.34
CA ILE A 126 -24.62 -52.28 -48.35
C ILE A 126 -24.33 -51.61 -46.97
N GLN A 127 -23.05 -51.48 -46.59
CA GLN A 127 -22.63 -50.80 -45.35
C GLN A 127 -22.11 -49.38 -45.66
N GLN A 128 -22.99 -48.38 -45.63
CA GLN A 128 -22.61 -46.97 -45.50
C GLN A 128 -22.41 -46.69 -43.99
N TYR A 129 -21.19 -46.39 -43.55
CA TYR A 129 -20.89 -46.18 -42.13
C TYR A 129 -21.31 -44.78 -41.69
N LYS A 130 -22.27 -44.68 -40.76
CA LYS A 130 -22.81 -43.40 -40.25
C LYS A 130 -22.04 -42.93 -39.00
N TYR A 131 -21.48 -41.73 -39.06
CA TYR A 131 -20.83 -41.05 -37.94
C TYR A 131 -21.62 -39.81 -37.53
N THR A 132 -21.76 -39.56 -36.23
CA THR A 132 -22.35 -38.32 -35.70
C THR A 132 -21.22 -37.42 -35.20
N ILE A 133 -21.06 -36.24 -35.80
CA ILE A 133 -20.02 -35.27 -35.44
C ILE A 133 -20.69 -33.91 -35.33
N HIS A 134 -20.62 -33.29 -34.15
CA HIS A 134 -21.10 -31.93 -33.96
C HIS A 134 -19.98 -30.94 -34.30
N ILE A 135 -20.32 -29.84 -34.96
CA ILE A 135 -19.39 -28.74 -35.25
C ILE A 135 -19.82 -27.54 -34.42
N THR A 136 -19.04 -27.24 -33.39
CA THR A 136 -19.37 -26.26 -32.33
C THR A 136 -18.14 -25.42 -31.96
N PRO A 137 -18.31 -24.36 -31.13
CA PRO A 137 -17.16 -23.65 -30.56
C PRO A 137 -16.17 -24.57 -29.84
N LEU A 138 -16.64 -25.57 -29.08
CA LEU A 138 -15.74 -26.44 -28.32
C LEU A 138 -14.99 -27.44 -29.20
N THR A 139 -15.62 -27.97 -30.26
CA THR A 139 -14.89 -28.79 -31.24
C THR A 139 -13.90 -27.97 -32.06
N THR A 140 -14.14 -26.67 -32.21
CA THR A 140 -13.19 -25.73 -32.83
C THR A 140 -11.93 -25.59 -31.98
N LEU A 141 -12.07 -25.41 -30.66
CA LEU A 141 -10.93 -25.38 -29.73
C LEU A 141 -10.18 -26.72 -29.70
N ALA A 142 -10.92 -27.83 -29.70
CA ALA A 142 -10.33 -29.17 -29.72
C ALA A 142 -9.55 -29.43 -31.02
N ALA A 143 -10.08 -29.01 -32.18
CA ALA A 143 -9.40 -29.13 -33.45
C ALA A 143 -8.10 -28.31 -33.49
N GLU A 144 -8.10 -27.10 -32.93
CA GLU A 144 -6.88 -26.30 -32.85
C GLU A 144 -5.83 -26.95 -31.95
N LEU A 145 -6.22 -27.48 -30.78
CA LEU A 145 -5.29 -28.19 -29.90
C LEU A 145 -4.65 -29.41 -30.61
N VAL A 146 -5.41 -30.12 -31.45
CA VAL A 146 -4.84 -31.19 -32.29
C VAL A 146 -3.76 -30.64 -33.22
N LEU A 147 -4.02 -29.52 -33.89
CA LEU A 147 -3.03 -28.88 -34.78
C LEU A 147 -1.81 -28.37 -34.01
N THR A 148 -1.99 -27.84 -32.80
CA THR A 148 -0.90 -27.39 -31.90
C THR A 148 0.01 -28.55 -31.51
N LEU A 149 -0.57 -29.66 -31.04
CA LEU A 149 0.18 -30.87 -30.65
C LEU A 149 0.91 -31.54 -31.84
N PHE A 150 0.44 -31.27 -33.06
CA PHE A 150 0.96 -31.85 -34.29
C PHE A 150 2.21 -31.13 -34.84
N LYS A 151 2.27 -29.79 -34.75
CA LYS A 151 3.31 -28.96 -35.39
C LYS A 151 4.74 -29.44 -35.11
N GLU A 152 4.95 -30.13 -34.00
CA GLU A 152 6.26 -30.62 -33.56
C GLU A 152 6.57 -32.09 -33.90
N ARG A 153 5.57 -32.91 -34.25
CA ARG A 153 5.74 -34.36 -34.51
C ARG A 153 5.57 -34.79 -35.97
N GLN A 154 5.01 -33.93 -36.83
CA GLN A 154 4.84 -34.13 -38.28
C GLN A 154 3.93 -35.31 -38.71
N ILE A 155 3.17 -35.93 -37.78
CA ILE A 155 2.18 -36.99 -38.03
C ILE A 155 1.03 -36.85 -37.01
N ILE A 156 -0.24 -36.84 -37.46
CA ILE A 156 -1.41 -36.83 -36.55
C ILE A 156 -1.55 -38.26 -36.10
N LEU A 157 -1.80 -38.52 -34.82
CA LEU A 157 -2.14 -39.84 -34.32
C LEU A 157 -3.56 -39.83 -33.75
N LYS A 158 -4.19 -41.01 -33.71
CA LYS A 158 -5.53 -41.18 -33.11
C LYS A 158 -5.53 -40.71 -31.65
N ASN A 159 -4.42 -40.96 -30.95
CA ASN A 159 -4.25 -40.56 -29.56
C ASN A 159 -4.23 -39.04 -29.38
N ASP A 160 -3.77 -38.25 -30.37
CA ASP A 160 -3.78 -36.78 -30.28
C ASP A 160 -5.21 -36.24 -30.38
N LEU A 161 -6.03 -36.85 -31.24
CA LEU A 161 -7.46 -36.54 -31.36
C LEU A 161 -8.20 -36.91 -30.07
N ASP A 162 -8.01 -38.15 -29.60
CA ASP A 162 -8.65 -38.67 -28.39
C ASP A 162 -8.26 -37.80 -27.17
N TYR A 163 -6.99 -37.41 -27.05
CA TYR A 163 -6.52 -36.52 -26.00
C TYR A 163 -7.15 -35.13 -26.10
N SER A 164 -7.09 -34.48 -27.27
CA SER A 164 -7.52 -33.08 -27.41
C SER A 164 -9.01 -32.93 -27.16
N PHE A 165 -9.83 -33.81 -27.75
CA PHE A 165 -11.27 -33.81 -27.55
C PHE A 165 -11.65 -34.18 -26.13
N SER A 166 -10.98 -35.17 -25.52
CA SER A 166 -11.23 -35.52 -24.11
C SER A 166 -10.81 -34.39 -23.16
N THR A 167 -9.69 -33.72 -23.41
CA THR A 167 -9.16 -32.63 -22.58
C THR A 167 -10.09 -31.43 -22.62
N ILE A 168 -10.56 -31.03 -23.80
CA ILE A 168 -11.54 -29.95 -23.93
C ILE A 168 -12.87 -30.36 -23.30
N ALA A 169 -13.40 -31.56 -23.57
CA ALA A 169 -14.64 -32.04 -22.95
C ALA A 169 -14.56 -32.00 -21.41
N LYS A 170 -13.50 -32.57 -20.83
CA LYS A 170 -13.26 -32.60 -19.38
C LYS A 170 -13.14 -31.21 -18.76
N ARG A 171 -12.60 -30.22 -19.48
CA ARG A 171 -12.51 -28.84 -18.99
C ARG A 171 -13.91 -28.25 -18.74
N PHE A 172 -14.86 -28.55 -19.63
CA PHE A 172 -16.24 -28.08 -19.57
C PHE A 172 -17.20 -29.10 -18.95
N ASN A 173 -16.69 -30.05 -18.16
CA ASN A 173 -17.47 -31.13 -17.52
C ASN A 173 -18.36 -31.95 -18.48
N LEU A 174 -17.98 -32.05 -19.76
CA LEU A 174 -18.67 -32.84 -20.77
C LEU A 174 -18.06 -34.23 -20.88
N LYS A 175 -18.88 -35.21 -21.28
CA LYS A 175 -18.44 -36.59 -21.46
C LYS A 175 -17.74 -36.77 -22.80
N ASN A 176 -18.34 -36.29 -23.89
CA ASN A 176 -17.77 -36.37 -25.22
C ASN A 176 -18.36 -35.31 -26.16
N LEU A 177 -17.50 -34.52 -26.84
CA LEU A 177 -17.93 -33.51 -27.81
C LEU A 177 -18.55 -34.10 -29.10
N TYR A 178 -18.36 -35.40 -29.38
CA TYR A 178 -18.90 -36.06 -30.58
C TYR A 178 -20.32 -36.61 -30.38
N GLU A 179 -20.62 -37.10 -29.18
CA GLU A 179 -21.89 -37.81 -28.89
C GLU A 179 -22.93 -36.89 -28.25
N ASP A 180 -22.49 -35.90 -27.49
CA ASP A 180 -23.38 -34.96 -26.80
C ASP A 180 -23.64 -33.76 -27.72
N ALA A 181 -24.86 -33.63 -28.23
CA ALA A 181 -25.29 -32.44 -28.96
C ALA A 181 -25.62 -31.32 -27.96
N PRO A 182 -25.23 -30.06 -28.21
CA PRO A 182 -25.71 -28.95 -27.40
C PRO A 182 -27.23 -28.79 -27.56
N ALA A 183 -27.93 -28.50 -26.45
CA ALA A 183 -29.34 -28.15 -26.48
C ALA A 183 -29.57 -26.80 -27.16
N ASP A 184 -30.65 -26.68 -27.94
CA ASP A 184 -31.07 -25.40 -28.52
C ASP A 184 -31.72 -24.51 -27.46
N LEU A 185 -31.02 -23.43 -27.09
CA LEU A 185 -31.50 -22.47 -26.09
C LEU A 185 -32.15 -21.22 -26.73
N THR A 186 -32.32 -21.19 -28.05
CA THR A 186 -32.94 -20.08 -28.79
C THR A 186 -34.46 -20.25 -29.01
N ASP A 187 -34.98 -21.48 -28.99
CA ASP A 187 -36.39 -21.83 -29.21
C ASP A 187 -37.13 -22.13 -27.85
N GLU A 188 -38.45 -22.34 -27.87
CA GLU A 188 -39.21 -22.78 -26.68
C GLU A 188 -38.58 -24.06 -26.09
N PHE A 189 -38.38 -24.10 -24.76
CA PHE A 189 -37.69 -25.15 -24.01
C PHE A 189 -37.85 -26.56 -24.61
N GLU A 190 -36.74 -27.17 -25.06
CA GLU A 190 -36.73 -28.56 -25.51
C GLU A 190 -36.89 -29.51 -24.31
N GLU A 191 -38.13 -29.90 -24.01
CA GLU A 191 -38.55 -30.77 -22.88
C GLU A 191 -37.86 -32.16 -22.84
N SER A 192 -37.02 -32.48 -23.83
CA SER A 192 -36.35 -33.78 -24.00
C SER A 192 -34.82 -33.74 -24.03
N ALA A 193 -34.19 -32.57 -23.83
CA ALA A 193 -32.73 -32.47 -23.74
C ALA A 193 -32.19 -33.16 -22.49
N SER A 194 -31.05 -33.86 -22.61
CA SER A 194 -30.37 -34.43 -21.43
C SER A 194 -29.68 -33.32 -20.63
N GLU A 195 -29.46 -33.55 -19.33
CA GLU A 195 -28.73 -32.62 -18.45
C GLU A 195 -27.38 -32.19 -19.04
N LEU A 196 -26.61 -33.13 -19.61
CA LEU A 196 -25.33 -32.86 -20.27
C LEU A 196 -25.49 -32.02 -21.55
N SER A 197 -26.58 -32.22 -22.31
CA SER A 197 -26.87 -31.41 -23.52
C SER A 197 -27.21 -29.98 -23.13
N SER A 198 -27.99 -29.79 -22.05
CA SER A 198 -28.30 -28.48 -21.49
C SER A 198 -27.07 -27.80 -20.90
N GLN A 199 -26.16 -28.54 -20.24
CA GLN A 199 -24.89 -27.99 -19.76
C GLN A 199 -23.99 -27.56 -20.92
N TYR A 200 -23.93 -28.35 -22.00
CA TYR A 200 -23.19 -27.98 -23.20
C TYR A 200 -23.77 -26.71 -23.85
N GLY A 201 -25.09 -26.64 -24.04
CA GLY A 201 -25.77 -25.43 -24.50
C GLY A 201 -25.46 -24.22 -23.61
N LEU A 202 -25.50 -24.40 -22.28
CA LEU A 202 -25.18 -23.35 -21.31
C LEU A 202 -23.73 -22.84 -21.41
N VAL A 203 -22.75 -23.73 -21.64
CA VAL A 203 -21.35 -23.32 -21.85
C VAL A 203 -21.22 -22.44 -23.08
N ILE A 204 -21.90 -22.81 -24.17
CA ILE A 204 -21.91 -22.02 -25.41
C ILE A 204 -22.58 -20.65 -25.18
N SER A 205 -23.73 -20.62 -24.52
CA SER A 205 -24.42 -19.37 -24.17
C SER A 205 -23.62 -18.51 -23.18
N GLY A 206 -22.85 -19.13 -22.29
CA GLY A 206 -21.93 -18.43 -21.40
C GLY A 206 -20.83 -17.67 -22.15
N LEU A 207 -20.29 -18.25 -23.23
CA LEU A 207 -19.37 -17.54 -24.13
C LEU A 207 -20.08 -16.38 -24.85
N SER A 208 -21.34 -16.56 -25.25
CA SER A 208 -22.15 -15.50 -25.85
C SER A 208 -22.37 -14.32 -24.89
N GLU A 209 -22.79 -14.61 -23.64
CA GLU A 209 -23.01 -13.58 -22.62
C GLU A 209 -21.69 -12.90 -22.21
N GLN A 210 -20.59 -13.66 -22.16
CA GLN A 210 -19.26 -13.10 -21.92
C GLN A 210 -18.85 -12.13 -23.04
N ALA A 211 -19.01 -12.49 -24.31
CA ALA A 211 -18.68 -11.60 -25.43
C ALA A 211 -19.55 -10.33 -25.42
N LYS A 212 -20.86 -10.48 -25.16
CA LYS A 212 -21.79 -9.36 -24.96
C LYS A 212 -21.34 -8.42 -23.84
N LYS A 213 -20.92 -8.96 -22.70
CA LYS A 213 -20.41 -8.18 -21.58
C LYS A 213 -19.13 -7.44 -21.93
N ILE A 214 -18.17 -8.11 -22.56
CA ILE A 214 -16.92 -7.49 -23.03
C ILE A 214 -17.24 -6.34 -24.01
N SER A 215 -18.17 -6.57 -24.95
CA SER A 215 -18.62 -5.55 -25.89
C SER A 215 -19.21 -4.32 -25.19
N GLN A 216 -20.10 -4.53 -24.22
CA GLN A 216 -20.76 -3.45 -23.46
C GLN A 216 -19.77 -2.67 -22.59
N ASP A 217 -18.92 -3.37 -21.84
CA ASP A 217 -17.94 -2.76 -20.93
C ASP A 217 -16.91 -1.91 -21.67
N ASN A 218 -16.64 -2.23 -22.94
CA ASN A 218 -15.65 -1.53 -23.78
C ASN A 218 -16.28 -0.66 -24.88
N ASP A 219 -17.60 -0.59 -24.96
CA ASP A 219 -18.34 0.13 -26.02
C ASP A 219 -17.86 -0.28 -27.43
N ASP A 220 -17.67 -1.58 -27.66
CA ASP A 220 -17.16 -2.14 -28.91
C ASP A 220 -18.12 -3.19 -29.48
N SER A 221 -19.01 -2.74 -30.36
CA SER A 221 -20.03 -3.59 -30.99
C SER A 221 -19.48 -4.60 -32.00
N SER A 222 -18.19 -4.50 -32.37
CA SER A 222 -17.54 -5.50 -33.21
C SER A 222 -17.22 -6.78 -32.44
N ILE A 223 -17.22 -6.73 -31.10
CA ILE A 223 -17.00 -7.90 -30.24
C ILE A 223 -18.28 -8.73 -30.19
N GLN A 224 -18.28 -9.80 -30.97
CA GLN A 224 -19.34 -10.81 -31.01
C GLN A 224 -18.79 -12.16 -30.53
N VAL A 225 -19.68 -13.11 -30.20
CA VAL A 225 -19.26 -14.42 -29.69
C VAL A 225 -18.25 -15.13 -30.58
N MET A 226 -18.37 -15.04 -31.90
CA MET A 226 -17.42 -15.68 -32.81
C MET A 226 -16.05 -14.98 -32.81
N THR A 227 -15.98 -13.68 -32.49
CA THR A 227 -14.67 -13.02 -32.28
C THR A 227 -13.98 -13.56 -31.03
N LEU A 228 -14.74 -13.85 -29.97
CA LEU A 228 -14.22 -14.49 -28.75
C LEU A 228 -13.77 -15.92 -29.02
N VAL A 229 -14.56 -16.72 -29.75
CA VAL A 229 -14.18 -18.09 -30.15
C VAL A 229 -12.91 -18.08 -31.01
N THR A 230 -12.79 -17.14 -31.96
CA THR A 230 -11.58 -16.96 -32.76
C THR A 230 -10.36 -16.59 -31.91
N ALA A 231 -10.53 -15.71 -30.91
CA ALA A 231 -9.47 -15.34 -29.99
C ALA A 231 -9.04 -16.53 -29.11
N LEU A 232 -9.99 -17.29 -28.56
CA LEU A 232 -9.72 -18.50 -27.78
C LEU A 232 -9.05 -19.60 -28.62
N ARG A 233 -9.41 -19.72 -29.90
CA ARG A 233 -8.71 -20.59 -30.85
C ARG A 233 -7.25 -20.15 -31.00
N ARG A 234 -6.97 -18.86 -31.12
CA ARG A 234 -5.58 -18.37 -31.18
C ARG A 234 -4.83 -18.57 -29.86
N ASP A 235 -5.51 -18.46 -28.73
CA ASP A 235 -4.94 -18.64 -27.38
C ASP A 235 -4.39 -20.07 -27.23
N ILE A 236 -5.24 -21.08 -27.47
CA ILE A 236 -4.83 -22.49 -27.38
C ILE A 236 -3.80 -22.94 -28.44
N SER A 237 -3.43 -22.07 -29.38
CA SER A 237 -2.48 -22.39 -30.45
C SER A 237 -1.04 -22.62 -29.95
N ASP A 238 -0.72 -22.24 -28.71
CA ASP A 238 0.54 -22.56 -28.02
C ASP A 238 0.35 -23.53 -26.82
N GLY A 239 -0.84 -24.13 -26.70
CA GLY A 239 -1.19 -25.12 -25.67
C GLY A 239 -1.65 -24.51 -24.34
N LEU A 240 -1.73 -23.18 -24.26
CA LEU A 240 -2.15 -22.44 -23.08
C LEU A 240 -3.49 -21.71 -23.32
N PHE A 241 -4.25 -21.50 -22.25
CA PHE A 241 -5.29 -20.47 -22.20
C PHE A 241 -4.80 -19.35 -21.28
N ASP A 242 -3.94 -18.48 -21.80
CA ASP A 242 -3.31 -17.40 -21.03
C ASP A 242 -3.55 -16.00 -21.60
N GLY A 243 -4.41 -15.90 -22.63
CA GLY A 243 -4.74 -14.66 -23.32
C GLY A 243 -3.69 -14.24 -24.34
N LYS A 244 -2.67 -15.07 -24.60
CA LYS A 244 -1.55 -14.76 -25.48
C LYS A 244 -1.33 -15.88 -26.48
N TYR A 245 -0.47 -15.62 -27.45
CA TYR A 245 0.06 -16.66 -28.33
C TYR A 245 1.52 -16.38 -28.63
N GLU A 246 2.28 -17.42 -28.94
CA GLU A 246 3.67 -17.31 -29.37
C GLU A 246 3.79 -17.42 -30.89
N SER A 247 4.46 -16.44 -31.50
CA SER A 247 4.82 -16.53 -32.91
C SER A 247 5.93 -17.58 -33.11
N THR A 248 5.69 -18.54 -33.99
CA THR A 248 6.66 -19.61 -34.33
C THR A 248 7.97 -19.09 -34.94
N GLN A 249 8.01 -17.83 -35.38
CA GLN A 249 9.20 -17.23 -36.01
C GLN A 249 10.09 -16.44 -35.05
N THR A 250 9.52 -15.83 -34.01
CA THR A 250 10.24 -14.90 -33.12
C THR A 250 10.30 -15.38 -31.66
N GLN A 251 9.51 -16.38 -31.29
CA GLN A 251 9.32 -16.79 -29.88
C GLN A 251 8.87 -15.63 -28.97
N GLU A 252 8.29 -14.59 -29.56
CA GLU A 252 7.74 -13.45 -28.82
C GLU A 252 6.28 -13.72 -28.48
N GLU A 253 5.95 -13.56 -27.21
CA GLU A 253 4.57 -13.58 -26.74
C GLU A 253 3.83 -12.33 -27.21
N THR A 254 2.69 -12.55 -27.86
CA THR A 254 1.82 -11.47 -28.29
C THR A 254 0.48 -11.59 -27.58
N GLN A 255 0.03 -10.51 -26.94
CA GLN A 255 -1.30 -10.40 -26.36
C GLN A 255 -2.36 -10.56 -27.45
N ILE A 256 -3.33 -11.46 -27.22
CA ILE A 256 -4.50 -11.60 -28.09
C ILE A 256 -5.47 -10.49 -27.73
N THR A 257 -6.09 -9.90 -28.76
CA THR A 257 -7.05 -8.82 -28.61
C THR A 257 -8.33 -9.07 -29.40
N LEU A 258 -9.44 -8.56 -28.90
CA LEU A 258 -10.80 -8.67 -29.42
C LEU A 258 -11.28 -7.32 -29.98
N GLY A 259 -12.08 -7.38 -31.04
CA GLY A 259 -12.76 -6.22 -31.63
C GLY A 259 -11.86 -5.14 -32.20
N ASP A 260 -12.49 -4.10 -32.74
CA ASP A 260 -11.86 -2.93 -33.35
C ASP A 260 -11.05 -2.11 -32.32
N LYS A 261 -11.47 -2.12 -31.05
CA LYS A 261 -10.76 -1.44 -29.95
C LYS A 261 -9.62 -2.26 -29.35
N LYS A 262 -9.35 -3.46 -29.87
CA LYS A 262 -8.25 -4.34 -29.43
C LYS A 262 -8.25 -4.62 -27.93
N VAL A 263 -9.41 -5.00 -27.39
CA VAL A 263 -9.58 -5.37 -25.98
C VAL A 263 -8.76 -6.64 -25.67
N PRO A 264 -7.84 -6.65 -24.69
CA PRO A 264 -7.05 -7.84 -24.37
C PRO A 264 -7.92 -9.04 -23.96
N LEU A 265 -7.63 -10.22 -24.50
CA LEU A 265 -8.23 -11.48 -24.05
C LEU A 265 -7.75 -11.81 -22.64
N SER A 266 -8.70 -12.11 -21.74
CA SER A 266 -8.39 -12.49 -20.36
C SER A 266 -7.87 -13.92 -20.29
N ASP A 267 -6.88 -14.17 -19.43
CA ASP A 267 -6.40 -15.52 -19.10
C ASP A 267 -7.45 -16.36 -18.35
N THR A 268 -8.54 -15.74 -17.90
CA THR A 268 -9.69 -16.39 -17.28
C THR A 268 -10.86 -16.62 -18.24
N SER A 269 -10.69 -16.33 -19.54
CA SER A 269 -11.78 -16.40 -20.51
C SER A 269 -12.40 -17.79 -20.69
N THR A 270 -11.71 -18.86 -20.30
CA THR A 270 -12.24 -20.24 -20.29
C THR A 270 -12.46 -20.80 -18.87
N THR A 271 -12.33 -19.96 -17.83
CA THR A 271 -12.45 -20.34 -16.42
C THR A 271 -13.42 -19.41 -15.69
N THR A 272 -12.95 -18.55 -14.79
CA THR A 272 -13.81 -17.74 -13.93
C THR A 272 -14.63 -16.72 -14.70
N ALA A 273 -14.11 -16.13 -15.78
CA ALA A 273 -14.88 -15.20 -16.60
C ALA A 273 -15.99 -15.91 -17.39
N LEU A 274 -15.76 -17.15 -17.84
CA LEU A 274 -16.80 -17.98 -18.43
C LEU A 274 -17.86 -18.39 -17.39
N THR A 275 -17.44 -18.79 -16.19
CA THR A 275 -18.35 -19.08 -15.07
C THR A 275 -19.24 -17.87 -14.76
N THR A 276 -18.68 -16.65 -14.78
CA THR A 276 -19.47 -15.42 -14.64
C THR A 276 -20.45 -15.24 -15.80
N GLY A 277 -20.01 -15.42 -17.05
CA GLY A 277 -20.87 -15.35 -18.23
C GLY A 277 -22.04 -16.33 -18.17
N MET A 278 -21.79 -17.58 -17.75
CA MET A 278 -22.85 -18.59 -17.57
C MET A 278 -23.85 -18.17 -16.49
N LYS A 279 -23.38 -17.66 -15.34
CA LYS A 279 -24.26 -17.19 -14.25
C LYS A 279 -25.08 -15.97 -14.65
N ASP A 280 -24.49 -15.05 -15.40
CA ASP A 280 -25.17 -13.89 -15.95
C ASP A 280 -26.23 -14.33 -16.97
N PHE A 281 -25.92 -15.30 -17.83
CA PHE A 281 -26.87 -15.88 -18.78
C PHE A 281 -28.06 -16.54 -18.08
N LEU A 282 -27.83 -17.31 -17.00
CA LEU A 282 -28.91 -17.97 -16.24
C LEU A 282 -29.90 -16.99 -15.60
N LYS A 283 -29.47 -15.76 -15.33
CA LYS A 283 -30.32 -14.67 -14.81
C LYS A 283 -31.05 -13.90 -15.90
N SER A 284 -30.68 -14.10 -17.16
CA SER A 284 -31.23 -13.35 -18.29
C SER A 284 -32.62 -13.86 -18.68
N GLU A 285 -33.38 -13.02 -19.38
CA GLU A 285 -34.67 -13.41 -19.97
C GLU A 285 -34.55 -14.47 -21.08
N PHE A 286 -33.34 -14.68 -21.60
CA PHE A 286 -33.01 -15.66 -22.63
C PHE A 286 -32.66 -17.05 -22.06
N ASN A 287 -32.64 -17.22 -20.73
CA ASN A 287 -32.38 -18.54 -20.16
C ASN A 287 -33.49 -19.53 -20.55
N ARG A 288 -33.13 -20.54 -21.34
CA ARG A 288 -33.95 -21.71 -21.72
C ARG A 288 -33.26 -23.03 -21.37
N SER A 289 -32.22 -23.01 -20.53
CA SER A 289 -31.42 -24.20 -20.23
C SER A 289 -32.14 -25.22 -19.34
N GLY A 290 -33.18 -24.78 -18.63
CA GLY A 290 -33.85 -25.56 -17.59
C GLY A 290 -33.16 -25.49 -16.22
N PHE A 291 -32.01 -24.81 -16.12
CA PHE A 291 -31.30 -24.60 -14.87
C PHE A 291 -31.56 -23.21 -14.28
N GLU A 292 -31.47 -23.14 -12.95
CA GLU A 292 -31.30 -21.88 -12.21
C GLU A 292 -29.83 -21.72 -11.79
N GLU A 293 -29.40 -20.50 -11.45
CA GLU A 293 -28.01 -20.24 -11.02
C GLU A 293 -27.57 -21.13 -9.85
N ALA A 294 -28.48 -21.40 -8.91
CA ALA A 294 -28.23 -22.14 -7.67
C ALA A 294 -28.43 -23.65 -7.81
N ASP A 295 -28.66 -24.17 -9.01
CA ASP A 295 -28.86 -25.59 -9.22
C ASP A 295 -27.59 -26.40 -8.87
N GLU A 296 -27.73 -27.36 -7.96
CA GLU A 296 -26.62 -28.21 -7.50
C GLU A 296 -25.98 -28.98 -8.67
N ALA A 297 -26.74 -29.28 -9.73
CA ALA A 297 -26.26 -29.93 -10.94
C ALA A 297 -25.12 -29.17 -11.66
N LEU A 298 -25.02 -27.85 -11.48
CA LEU A 298 -23.98 -27.02 -12.09
C LEU A 298 -22.70 -26.94 -11.25
N THR A 299 -22.72 -27.40 -10.00
CA THR A 299 -21.58 -27.32 -9.07
C THR A 299 -20.31 -27.99 -9.64
N PRO A 300 -20.36 -29.24 -10.14
CA PRO A 300 -19.16 -29.88 -10.68
C PRO A 300 -18.58 -29.14 -11.88
N LEU A 301 -19.42 -28.50 -12.70
CA LEU A 301 -18.98 -27.69 -13.84
C LEU A 301 -18.25 -26.41 -13.38
N TYR A 302 -18.82 -25.67 -12.43
CA TYR A 302 -18.17 -24.46 -11.90
C TYR A 302 -16.87 -24.76 -11.18
N GLU A 303 -16.82 -25.79 -10.34
CA GLU A 303 -15.59 -26.23 -9.67
C GLU A 303 -14.53 -26.62 -10.69
N LYS A 304 -14.90 -27.43 -11.70
CA LYS A 304 -13.99 -27.86 -12.75
C LYS A 304 -13.40 -26.70 -13.54
N LEU A 305 -14.21 -25.71 -13.92
CA LEU A 305 -13.74 -24.52 -14.63
C LEU A 305 -12.81 -23.67 -13.76
N ASN A 306 -13.14 -23.48 -12.48
CA ASN A 306 -12.37 -22.62 -11.58
C ASN A 306 -11.03 -23.25 -11.17
N GLU A 307 -10.94 -24.57 -11.07
CA GLU A 307 -9.70 -25.31 -10.75
C GLU A 307 -8.81 -25.58 -11.97
N SER A 308 -9.34 -25.36 -13.18
CA SER A 308 -8.64 -25.67 -14.42
C SER A 308 -7.41 -24.78 -14.60
N LYS A 309 -6.23 -25.41 -14.75
CA LYS A 309 -4.98 -24.73 -15.08
C LYS A 309 -5.05 -24.07 -16.47
N LYS A 310 -4.24 -23.04 -16.68
CA LYS A 310 -4.05 -22.37 -17.99
C LYS A 310 -3.47 -23.34 -19.02
N SER A 311 -2.47 -24.13 -18.60
CA SER A 311 -1.90 -25.18 -19.43
C SER A 311 -2.78 -26.43 -19.42
N LEU A 312 -3.09 -26.93 -20.61
CA LEU A 312 -3.79 -28.20 -20.80
C LEU A 312 -2.82 -29.40 -20.75
N ILE A 313 -1.54 -29.14 -20.93
CA ILE A 313 -0.43 -30.11 -20.90
C ILE A 313 0.35 -29.92 -19.59
N THR A 314 0.79 -30.99 -18.94
CA THR A 314 1.54 -30.89 -17.68
C THR A 314 2.93 -31.49 -17.78
N VAL A 315 3.85 -30.96 -16.96
CA VAL A 315 5.14 -31.59 -16.66
C VAL A 315 5.17 -31.79 -15.15
N ASP A 316 4.95 -33.02 -14.72
CA ASP A 316 4.95 -33.37 -13.30
C ASP A 316 6.39 -33.71 -12.87
N LEU A 317 6.88 -33.05 -11.82
CA LEU A 317 8.23 -33.23 -11.29
C LEU A 317 8.19 -34.02 -9.99
N THR A 318 9.09 -34.98 -9.82
CA THR A 318 9.22 -35.75 -8.57
C THR A 318 10.70 -35.86 -8.16
N PRO A 319 11.06 -35.51 -6.92
CA PRO A 319 10.20 -34.89 -5.89
C PRO A 319 9.86 -33.42 -6.19
N GLU A 320 8.69 -32.94 -5.73
CA GLU A 320 8.28 -31.52 -5.83
C GLU A 320 9.04 -30.62 -4.84
N SER A 321 9.49 -31.18 -3.72
CA SER A 321 10.42 -30.50 -2.82
C SER A 321 11.37 -31.47 -2.12
N ILE A 322 12.60 -31.03 -1.88
CA ILE A 322 13.62 -31.81 -1.19
C ILE A 322 14.63 -30.89 -0.50
N SER A 323 15.25 -31.37 0.58
CA SER A 323 16.34 -30.69 1.28
C SER A 323 17.60 -31.53 1.21
N THR A 324 18.76 -30.90 1.02
CA THR A 324 20.07 -31.57 1.00
C THR A 324 21.17 -30.68 1.57
N VAL A 325 22.40 -31.18 1.63
CA VAL A 325 23.59 -30.44 2.05
C VAL A 325 24.61 -30.30 0.92
N VAL A 326 25.42 -29.25 0.95
CA VAL A 326 26.55 -29.09 0.01
C VAL A 326 27.54 -30.25 0.08
N GLY A 327 28.14 -30.59 -1.06
CA GLY A 327 29.11 -31.68 -1.18
C GLY A 327 28.55 -33.09 -0.96
N SER A 328 27.22 -33.24 -0.81
CA SER A 328 26.55 -34.54 -0.71
C SER A 328 26.47 -35.26 -2.06
N GLY A 329 25.94 -36.48 -2.05
CA GLY A 329 25.72 -37.28 -3.25
C GLY A 329 24.68 -36.68 -4.20
N ALA A 330 24.65 -37.19 -5.43
CA ALA A 330 23.70 -36.73 -6.44
C ALA A 330 22.25 -37.11 -6.08
N ILE A 331 21.31 -36.22 -6.44
CA ILE A 331 19.86 -36.35 -6.22
C ILE A 331 19.20 -36.53 -7.57
N SER A 332 18.30 -37.51 -7.69
CA SER A 332 17.55 -37.72 -8.92
C SER A 332 16.22 -37.01 -8.87
N PHE A 333 15.97 -36.17 -9.87
CA PHE A 333 14.65 -35.68 -10.24
C PHE A 333 14.15 -36.45 -11.45
N SER A 334 12.85 -36.72 -11.48
CA SER A 334 12.16 -37.29 -12.62
C SER A 334 11.09 -36.32 -13.10
N ALA A 335 10.96 -36.20 -14.41
CA ALA A 335 9.91 -35.42 -15.05
C ALA A 335 9.01 -36.36 -15.85
N LYS A 336 7.70 -36.12 -15.79
CA LYS A 336 6.71 -36.79 -16.62
C LYS A 336 5.90 -35.73 -17.36
N VAL A 337 6.17 -35.60 -18.66
CA VAL A 337 5.33 -34.84 -19.57
C VAL A 337 4.05 -35.63 -19.83
N SER A 338 2.88 -34.99 -19.73
CA SER A 338 1.62 -35.65 -20.04
C SER A 338 1.57 -36.07 -21.51
N GLU A 339 1.02 -37.26 -21.77
CA GLU A 339 0.65 -37.65 -23.13
C GLU A 339 -0.24 -36.57 -23.76
N PRO A 340 -0.16 -36.34 -25.09
CA PRO A 340 0.51 -37.18 -26.07
C PRO A 340 1.95 -36.76 -26.40
N LEU A 341 2.49 -35.71 -25.76
CA LEU A 341 3.87 -35.27 -25.98
C LEU A 341 4.88 -36.35 -25.59
N LYS A 342 6.08 -36.30 -26.19
CA LYS A 342 7.19 -37.16 -25.76
C LYS A 342 7.64 -36.75 -24.36
N ASN A 343 8.03 -37.73 -23.56
CA ASN A 343 8.62 -37.48 -22.25
C ASN A 343 10.10 -37.03 -22.35
N GLU A 344 10.34 -35.92 -23.03
CA GLU A 344 11.65 -35.34 -23.30
C GLU A 344 11.69 -33.91 -22.75
N VAL A 345 12.60 -33.64 -21.81
CA VAL A 345 12.73 -32.35 -21.13
C VAL A 345 14.17 -31.81 -21.12
N THR A 346 14.32 -30.50 -21.04
CA THR A 346 15.58 -29.83 -20.66
C THR A 346 15.53 -29.39 -19.20
N TRP A 347 16.65 -29.52 -18.49
CA TRP A 347 16.76 -29.18 -17.08
C TRP A 347 17.48 -27.86 -16.82
N SER A 348 17.05 -27.13 -15.79
CA SER A 348 17.75 -25.94 -15.29
C SER A 348 17.70 -25.85 -13.77
N VAL A 349 18.67 -25.12 -13.19
CA VAL A 349 18.75 -24.79 -11.76
C VAL A 349 18.74 -23.28 -11.63
N ASN A 350 17.78 -22.70 -10.89
CA ASN A 350 17.55 -21.26 -10.81
C ASN A 350 17.50 -20.56 -12.18
N GLY A 351 16.88 -21.23 -13.16
CA GLY A 351 16.78 -20.73 -14.55
C GLY A 351 18.05 -20.91 -15.40
N ILE A 352 19.15 -21.41 -14.84
CA ILE A 352 20.40 -21.68 -15.57
C ILE A 352 20.33 -23.08 -16.17
N SER A 353 20.32 -23.20 -17.50
CA SER A 353 20.33 -24.48 -18.20
C SER A 353 21.51 -25.34 -17.74
N GLY A 354 21.24 -26.56 -17.25
CA GLY A 354 22.24 -27.46 -16.68
C GLY A 354 22.86 -27.01 -15.34
N GLY A 355 22.53 -25.82 -14.83
CA GLY A 355 23.09 -25.25 -13.60
C GLY A 355 24.53 -24.76 -13.74
N ASN A 356 25.19 -24.47 -12.61
CA ASN A 356 26.60 -24.08 -12.57
C ASN A 356 27.25 -24.48 -11.22
N GLU A 357 28.54 -24.19 -11.04
CA GLU A 357 29.27 -24.58 -9.82
C GLU A 357 28.78 -23.92 -8.52
N THR A 358 28.03 -22.82 -8.60
CA THR A 358 27.52 -22.07 -7.42
C THR A 358 26.16 -22.57 -6.94
N VAL A 359 25.28 -22.94 -7.87
CA VAL A 359 23.92 -23.45 -7.57
C VAL A 359 23.80 -24.96 -7.72
N GLY A 360 24.88 -25.65 -8.10
CA GLY A 360 24.89 -27.06 -8.45
C GLY A 360 24.59 -27.31 -9.93
N LEU A 361 24.96 -28.49 -10.41
CA LEU A 361 24.80 -28.93 -11.80
C LEU A 361 23.66 -29.92 -11.90
N ILE A 362 22.86 -29.89 -12.95
CA ILE A 362 21.84 -30.90 -13.25
C ILE A 362 22.09 -31.53 -14.62
N SER A 363 22.12 -32.86 -14.67
CA SER A 363 22.34 -33.59 -15.92
C SER A 363 21.09 -33.58 -16.81
N PRO A 364 21.22 -33.88 -18.12
CA PRO A 364 20.07 -34.11 -18.99
C PRO A 364 19.11 -35.22 -18.52
N SER A 365 19.58 -36.15 -17.68
CA SER A 365 18.77 -37.22 -17.10
C SER A 365 18.13 -36.84 -15.75
N GLY A 366 18.15 -35.56 -15.36
CA GLY A 366 17.55 -35.06 -14.11
C GLY A 366 18.38 -35.34 -12.86
N VAL A 367 19.67 -35.64 -12.98
CA VAL A 367 20.53 -35.91 -11.81
C VAL A 367 21.22 -34.63 -11.37
N TYR A 368 20.77 -34.07 -10.25
CA TYR A 368 21.33 -32.88 -9.63
C TYR A 368 22.52 -33.22 -8.73
N THR A 369 23.63 -32.52 -8.91
CA THR A 369 24.85 -32.60 -8.10
C THR A 369 25.02 -31.29 -7.32
N PRO A 370 24.89 -31.32 -5.98
CA PRO A 370 25.10 -30.14 -5.15
C PRO A 370 26.50 -29.53 -5.32
N PRO A 371 26.66 -28.21 -5.16
CA PRO A 371 27.97 -27.58 -5.19
C PRO A 371 28.85 -28.09 -4.05
N GLN A 372 30.18 -28.04 -4.22
CA GLN A 372 31.12 -28.57 -3.22
C GLN A 372 31.26 -27.69 -1.98
N SER A 373 30.88 -26.42 -2.04
CA SER A 373 30.92 -25.47 -0.91
C SER A 373 29.91 -24.36 -1.11
N MET A 374 29.47 -23.73 -0.01
CA MET A 374 28.69 -22.49 -0.01
C MET A 374 29.15 -21.63 1.17
N SER A 375 28.94 -20.31 1.14
CA SER A 375 29.28 -19.40 2.25
C SER A 375 28.10 -19.11 3.19
N SER A 376 26.88 -19.27 2.68
CA SER A 376 25.63 -19.06 3.44
C SER A 376 25.24 -20.30 4.22
N ALA A 377 24.44 -20.13 5.28
CA ALA A 377 23.94 -21.27 6.07
C ALA A 377 22.93 -22.14 5.30
N SER A 378 22.11 -21.53 4.44
CA SER A 378 21.10 -22.19 3.60
C SER A 378 20.79 -21.37 2.34
N SER A 379 20.27 -22.01 1.31
CA SER A 379 19.82 -21.39 0.05
C SER A 379 18.66 -22.17 -0.55
N ALA A 380 17.62 -21.47 -0.99
CA ALA A 380 16.50 -22.07 -1.74
C ALA A 380 16.81 -22.03 -3.24
N LEU A 381 16.68 -23.16 -3.91
CA LEU A 381 16.94 -23.35 -5.33
C LEU A 381 15.68 -23.89 -6.03
N THR A 382 15.47 -23.49 -7.28
CA THR A 382 14.39 -23.98 -8.14
C THR A 382 14.98 -24.90 -9.20
N ILE A 383 14.55 -26.16 -9.22
CA ILE A 383 14.83 -27.10 -10.30
C ILE A 383 13.66 -27.04 -11.27
N ARG A 384 13.93 -26.83 -12.57
CA ARG A 384 12.90 -26.79 -13.61
C ARG A 384 13.19 -27.82 -14.70
N ALA A 385 12.17 -28.58 -15.07
CA ALA A 385 12.17 -29.37 -16.31
C ALA A 385 11.19 -28.75 -17.30
N THR A 386 11.68 -28.43 -18.48
CA THR A 386 10.92 -27.81 -19.56
C THR A 386 10.75 -28.81 -20.70
N SER A 387 9.55 -28.97 -21.24
CA SER A 387 9.31 -29.82 -22.40
C SER A 387 10.16 -29.37 -23.59
N THR A 388 10.83 -30.32 -24.24
CA THR A 388 11.61 -30.05 -25.46
C THR A 388 10.74 -29.82 -26.69
N GLN A 389 9.49 -30.27 -26.59
CA GLN A 389 8.46 -30.11 -27.58
C GLN A 389 7.88 -28.70 -27.42
N MET A 390 7.21 -28.42 -26.29
CA MET A 390 6.58 -27.14 -26.03
C MET A 390 7.30 -26.40 -24.89
N VAL A 391 8.19 -25.46 -25.23
CA VAL A 391 9.13 -24.84 -24.27
C VAL A 391 8.49 -23.98 -23.17
N LYS A 392 7.22 -23.59 -23.32
CA LYS A 392 6.46 -22.92 -22.24
C LYS A 392 5.88 -23.87 -21.21
N ILE A 393 5.83 -25.17 -21.50
CA ILE A 393 5.30 -26.18 -20.59
C ILE A 393 6.45 -26.73 -19.75
N TYR A 394 6.41 -26.44 -18.45
CA TYR A 394 7.45 -26.84 -17.51
C TYR A 394 6.88 -27.24 -16.14
N GLY A 395 7.67 -28.02 -15.42
CA GLY A 395 7.44 -28.39 -14.02
C GLY A 395 8.59 -27.87 -13.16
N GLU A 396 8.30 -27.45 -11.94
CA GLU A 396 9.30 -26.95 -10.99
C GLU A 396 9.28 -27.74 -9.68
N ALA A 397 10.46 -27.86 -9.07
CA ALA A 397 10.63 -28.38 -7.72
C ALA A 397 11.49 -27.42 -6.89
N LEU A 398 11.17 -27.34 -5.59
CA LEU A 398 11.91 -26.55 -4.62
C LEU A 398 13.00 -27.40 -3.94
N LEU A 399 14.25 -26.98 -4.06
CA LEU A 399 15.40 -27.61 -3.43
C LEU A 399 15.97 -26.69 -2.36
N THR A 400 15.93 -27.09 -1.08
CA THR A 400 16.63 -26.41 0.00
C THR A 400 18.04 -26.97 0.13
N LEU A 401 19.05 -26.15 -0.14
CA LEU A 401 20.45 -26.51 -0.01
C LEU A 401 21.03 -25.91 1.29
N ASN A 402 21.44 -26.78 2.21
CA ASN A 402 22.01 -26.37 3.49
C ASN A 402 23.53 -26.51 3.49
N HIS A 403 24.18 -25.70 4.31
CA HIS A 403 25.60 -25.85 4.57
C HIS A 403 25.84 -27.11 5.44
N VAL A 404 27.01 -27.75 5.32
CA VAL A 404 27.44 -28.87 6.21
C VAL A 404 27.70 -28.46 7.66
N MET A 405 27.53 -27.17 7.97
CA MET A 405 27.75 -26.55 9.27
C MET A 405 26.57 -25.63 9.55
N ALA A 406 26.16 -25.52 10.80
CA ALA A 406 25.27 -24.45 11.24
C ALA A 406 25.88 -23.74 12.44
N LEU A 407 25.93 -22.41 12.39
CA LEU A 407 26.49 -21.56 13.43
C LEU A 407 25.36 -20.98 14.28
N ASN A 408 25.53 -20.97 15.60
CA ASN A 408 24.55 -20.40 16.52
C ASN A 408 25.25 -19.59 17.63
N PRO A 409 24.79 -18.37 17.95
CA PRO A 409 23.72 -17.61 17.27
C PRO A 409 24.14 -17.06 15.90
N LEU A 410 23.15 -16.82 15.03
CA LEU A 410 23.30 -16.02 13.80
C LEU A 410 23.04 -14.55 14.11
N GLU A 411 23.79 -13.65 13.47
CA GLU A 411 23.66 -12.19 13.60
C GLU A 411 23.62 -11.64 15.04
N PRO A 412 24.52 -12.07 15.94
CA PRO A 412 24.48 -11.60 17.33
C PRO A 412 24.82 -10.13 17.48
N LYS A 413 24.26 -9.55 18.54
CA LYS A 413 24.63 -8.23 19.06
C LYS A 413 25.21 -8.40 20.46
N ILE A 414 26.40 -7.86 20.68
CA ILE A 414 27.17 -8.00 21.92
C ILE A 414 27.54 -6.61 22.43
N GLN A 415 27.40 -6.37 23.73
CA GLN A 415 27.81 -5.11 24.35
C GLN A 415 29.33 -5.11 24.59
N ILE A 416 30.02 -3.98 24.46
CA ILE A 416 31.47 -3.88 24.77
C ILE A 416 31.80 -4.45 26.17
N GLU A 417 33.03 -4.91 26.39
CA GLU A 417 33.48 -5.52 27.65
C GLU A 417 32.69 -6.77 28.13
N THR A 418 31.86 -7.37 27.29
CA THR A 418 31.14 -8.61 27.60
C THR A 418 31.63 -9.80 26.78
N SER A 419 31.03 -10.97 26.97
CA SER A 419 31.36 -12.16 26.19
C SER A 419 30.12 -12.95 25.77
N LYS A 420 30.24 -13.71 24.67
CA LYS A 420 29.17 -14.56 24.16
C LYS A 420 29.75 -15.87 23.62
N THR A 421 29.06 -16.97 23.91
CA THR A 421 29.39 -18.29 23.36
C THR A 421 28.78 -18.48 21.98
N PHE A 422 29.57 -19.03 21.08
CA PHE A 422 29.19 -19.50 19.76
C PHE A 422 29.42 -21.00 19.65
N THR A 423 28.49 -21.68 19.02
CA THR A 423 28.55 -23.13 18.78
C THR A 423 28.36 -23.42 17.31
N VAL A 424 29.14 -24.34 16.75
CA VAL A 424 28.92 -24.89 15.41
C VAL A 424 28.38 -26.32 15.52
N THR A 425 27.30 -26.63 14.81
CA THR A 425 26.85 -28.02 14.62
C THR A 425 27.26 -28.51 13.25
N LEU A 426 27.73 -29.75 13.18
CA LEU A 426 28.23 -30.36 11.94
C LEU A 426 27.23 -31.42 11.44
N HIS A 427 27.02 -31.44 10.13
CA HIS A 427 26.31 -32.54 9.47
C HIS A 427 27.08 -33.86 9.65
N GLU A 428 26.39 -35.00 9.64
CA GLU A 428 27.00 -36.33 9.85
C GLU A 428 28.19 -36.61 8.92
N SER A 429 28.12 -36.16 7.66
CA SER A 429 29.17 -36.32 6.66
C SER A 429 30.44 -35.52 6.93
N PHE A 430 30.43 -34.62 7.91
CA PHE A 430 31.54 -33.76 8.28
C PHE A 430 31.91 -33.87 9.78
N GLN A 431 31.40 -34.91 10.46
CA GLN A 431 31.76 -35.20 11.85
C GLN A 431 33.26 -35.50 11.98
N GLY A 432 33.88 -34.99 13.05
CA GLY A 432 35.33 -35.12 13.30
C GLY A 432 36.22 -34.18 12.47
N ALA A 433 35.64 -33.17 11.80
CA ALA A 433 36.40 -32.14 11.12
C ALA A 433 37.22 -31.28 12.10
N GLU A 434 38.41 -30.86 11.68
CA GLU A 434 39.21 -29.87 12.39
C GLU A 434 38.55 -28.49 12.25
N LEU A 435 38.26 -27.83 13.37
CA LEU A 435 37.62 -26.52 13.42
C LEU A 435 38.60 -25.41 13.77
N LYS A 436 38.61 -24.35 12.95
CA LYS A 436 39.37 -23.12 13.17
C LYS A 436 38.44 -21.91 13.13
N TRP A 437 38.63 -20.99 14.07
CA TRP A 437 37.75 -19.85 14.25
C TRP A 437 38.49 -18.54 14.04
N PHE A 438 37.83 -17.59 13.39
CA PHE A 438 38.42 -16.32 12.97
C PHE A 438 37.48 -15.15 13.31
N ILE A 439 38.06 -14.02 13.68
CA ILE A 439 37.36 -12.72 13.68
C ILE A 439 38.03 -11.83 12.65
N ASN A 440 37.26 -11.29 11.70
CA ASN A 440 37.77 -10.47 10.59
C ASN A 440 38.96 -11.14 9.86
N GLY A 441 38.94 -12.47 9.74
CA GLY A 441 40.00 -13.26 9.11
C GLY A 441 41.24 -13.55 9.98
N ILE A 442 41.28 -13.10 11.23
CA ILE A 442 42.37 -13.34 12.19
C ILE A 442 42.03 -14.57 13.05
N GLU A 443 42.85 -15.63 12.98
CA GLU A 443 42.66 -16.87 13.77
C GLU A 443 42.70 -16.53 15.27
N GLY A 444 41.65 -16.86 16.01
CA GLY A 444 41.53 -16.51 17.43
C GLY A 444 41.22 -15.03 17.75
N GLY A 445 41.24 -14.13 16.76
CA GLY A 445 40.98 -12.70 16.95
C GLY A 445 42.14 -11.88 17.54
N SER A 446 41.87 -10.65 17.96
CA SER A 446 42.85 -9.71 18.56
C SER A 446 42.17 -8.77 19.57
N ASP A 447 42.93 -7.93 20.27
CA ASP A 447 42.35 -6.91 21.16
C ASP A 447 41.52 -5.87 20.41
N GLU A 448 41.88 -5.58 19.15
CA GLU A 448 41.20 -4.59 18.33
C GLU A 448 39.85 -5.08 17.82
N VAL A 449 39.72 -6.36 17.48
CA VAL A 449 38.49 -6.93 16.88
C VAL A 449 37.73 -7.88 17.81
N GLY A 450 38.25 -8.13 19.01
CA GLY A 450 37.75 -9.12 19.95
C GLY A 450 38.50 -10.45 19.85
N ARG A 451 38.56 -11.18 20.97
CA ARG A 451 39.30 -12.45 21.11
C ARG A 451 38.36 -13.64 21.23
N LEU A 452 38.79 -14.79 20.72
CA LEU A 452 38.11 -16.07 20.85
C LEU A 452 38.85 -16.99 21.81
N THR A 453 38.14 -17.53 22.79
CA THR A 453 38.62 -18.58 23.69
C THR A 453 37.91 -19.89 23.35
N VAL A 454 38.65 -20.92 22.95
CA VAL A 454 38.07 -22.25 22.69
C VAL A 454 37.55 -22.85 24.00
N LEU A 455 36.27 -23.21 24.03
CA LEU A 455 35.64 -23.86 25.19
C LEU A 455 35.66 -25.39 25.05
N ASN A 456 35.36 -25.88 23.84
CA ASN A 456 35.45 -27.28 23.45
C ASN A 456 35.57 -27.37 21.91
N GLU A 457 35.56 -28.59 21.37
CA GLU A 457 35.75 -28.83 19.92
C GLU A 457 34.80 -28.02 19.03
N THR A 458 33.55 -27.81 19.44
CA THR A 458 32.51 -27.17 18.62
C THR A 458 32.10 -25.78 19.12
N SER A 459 32.78 -25.23 20.13
CA SER A 459 32.37 -23.93 20.68
C SER A 459 33.52 -23.03 21.13
N VAL A 460 33.30 -21.73 20.94
CA VAL A 460 34.21 -20.65 21.33
C VAL A 460 33.45 -19.59 22.12
N GLN A 461 34.12 -18.96 23.07
CA GLN A 461 33.66 -17.74 23.74
C GLN A 461 34.33 -16.54 23.07
N TYR A 462 33.53 -15.67 22.47
CA TYR A 462 33.98 -14.38 21.99
C TYR A 462 33.95 -13.36 23.13
N VAL A 463 35.05 -12.64 23.31
CA VAL A 463 35.19 -11.51 24.24
C VAL A 463 35.26 -10.23 23.41
N SER A 464 34.34 -9.30 23.64
CA SER A 464 34.25 -8.08 22.85
C SER A 464 35.42 -7.11 23.09
N PRO A 465 35.84 -6.36 22.07
CA PRO A 465 36.82 -5.28 22.19
C PRO A 465 36.24 -4.06 22.92
N GLU A 466 37.10 -3.09 23.24
CA GLU A 466 36.73 -1.86 23.96
C GLU A 466 35.84 -0.91 23.13
N ASN A 467 36.00 -0.92 21.80
CA ASN A 467 35.29 -0.01 20.90
C ASN A 467 34.13 -0.70 20.17
N PRO A 468 32.97 -0.03 20.01
CA PRO A 468 31.85 -0.54 19.23
C PRO A 468 32.21 -0.65 17.74
N GLN A 469 31.83 -1.75 17.11
CA GLN A 469 32.13 -2.07 15.70
C GLN A 469 31.35 -3.29 15.23
N THR A 470 31.26 -3.49 13.92
CA THR A 470 30.78 -4.75 13.33
C THR A 470 31.97 -5.59 12.87
N VAL A 471 31.99 -6.86 13.27
CA VAL A 471 33.03 -7.84 12.89
C VAL A 471 32.39 -9.06 12.24
N THR A 472 33.17 -9.79 11.43
CA THR A 472 32.77 -11.06 10.83
C THR A 472 33.36 -12.21 11.65
N LEU A 473 32.51 -13.05 12.22
CA LEU A 473 32.91 -14.33 12.81
C LEU A 473 32.85 -15.40 11.73
N SER A 474 33.97 -16.07 11.49
CA SER A 474 34.05 -17.17 10.52
C SER A 474 34.53 -18.45 11.21
N VAL A 475 33.91 -19.57 10.89
CA VAL A 475 34.37 -20.92 11.27
C VAL A 475 34.77 -21.68 10.02
N LYS A 476 35.96 -22.26 10.03
CA LYS A 476 36.48 -23.15 8.99
C LYS A 476 36.52 -24.57 9.51
N ALA A 477 35.89 -25.49 8.80
CA ALA A 477 35.95 -26.91 9.09
C ALA A 477 36.70 -27.63 7.99
N SER A 478 37.68 -28.46 8.34
CA SER A 478 38.47 -29.26 7.40
C SER A 478 38.43 -30.75 7.71
N LEU A 479 38.07 -31.57 6.73
CA LEU A 479 38.02 -33.03 6.85
C LEU A 479 38.42 -33.68 5.51
N ALA A 480 39.35 -34.64 5.57
CA ALA A 480 39.80 -35.42 4.40
C ALA A 480 40.18 -34.57 3.17
N GLY A 481 40.81 -33.41 3.39
CA GLY A 481 41.24 -32.49 2.32
C GLY A 481 40.16 -31.57 1.76
N LYS A 482 38.91 -31.64 2.25
CA LYS A 482 37.85 -30.67 1.97
C LYS A 482 37.77 -29.62 3.07
N THR A 483 37.54 -28.36 2.69
CA THR A 483 37.39 -27.25 3.63
C THR A 483 36.12 -26.48 3.33
N HIS A 484 35.32 -26.23 4.37
CA HIS A 484 34.16 -25.36 4.30
C HIS A 484 34.31 -24.18 5.24
N THR A 485 33.75 -23.02 4.87
CA THR A 485 33.75 -21.81 5.69
C THR A 485 32.31 -21.30 5.81
N LEU A 486 31.87 -21.06 7.04
CA LEU A 486 30.59 -20.42 7.34
C LEU A 486 30.86 -19.14 8.12
N GLU A 487 30.14 -18.08 7.78
CA GLU A 487 30.35 -16.75 8.34
C GLU A 487 29.05 -16.15 8.90
N THR A 488 29.17 -15.30 9.91
CA THR A 488 28.07 -14.46 10.40
C THR A 488 28.59 -13.09 10.83
N GLN A 489 27.74 -12.08 10.69
CA GLN A 489 28.04 -10.73 11.16
C GLN A 489 27.76 -10.64 12.66
N LEU A 490 28.70 -10.07 13.41
CA LEU A 490 28.61 -9.85 14.84
C LEU A 490 28.74 -8.35 15.10
N THR A 491 27.71 -7.74 15.68
CA THR A 491 27.72 -6.31 16.01
C THR A 491 28.08 -6.10 17.47
N VAL A 492 29.22 -5.46 17.71
CA VAL A 492 29.62 -4.96 19.03
C VAL A 492 29.08 -3.54 19.18
N PHE A 493 28.28 -3.30 20.21
CA PHE A 493 27.69 -1.99 20.48
C PHE A 493 28.05 -1.49 21.88
N GLU A 494 27.99 -0.18 22.06
CA GLU A 494 28.05 0.44 23.37
C GLU A 494 26.65 0.94 23.75
N THR A 495 26.34 0.89 25.04
CA THR A 495 25.16 1.57 25.58
C THR A 495 25.55 3.03 25.79
N THR A 496 24.82 3.95 25.16
CA THR A 496 24.91 5.38 25.47
C THR A 496 23.59 5.86 26.07
N ALA A 497 23.60 7.05 26.66
CA ALA A 497 22.39 7.68 27.17
C ALA A 497 22.41 9.17 26.89
N THR A 498 21.24 9.78 26.83
CA THR A 498 21.05 11.22 26.66
C THR A 498 20.12 11.75 27.74
N LEU A 499 20.33 13.00 28.14
CA LEU A 499 19.53 13.67 29.15
C LEU A 499 18.92 14.94 28.56
N THR A 500 17.60 15.07 28.58
CA THR A 500 16.87 16.22 28.05
C THR A 500 16.12 16.92 29.17
N TYR A 501 16.25 18.25 29.29
CA TYR A 501 15.51 19.01 30.29
C TYR A 501 14.04 19.21 29.87
N GLU A 502 13.11 18.84 30.73
CA GLU A 502 11.67 18.81 30.47
C GLU A 502 10.89 19.93 31.20
N GLY A 503 11.55 20.72 32.05
CA GLY A 503 10.96 21.86 32.76
C GLY A 503 10.45 21.54 34.16
N PHE A 504 9.48 22.31 34.65
CA PHE A 504 8.94 22.24 36.02
C PHE A 504 7.43 21.95 36.01
N LEU A 505 7.03 20.68 35.90
CA LEU A 505 5.61 20.33 35.63
C LEU A 505 4.93 19.51 36.73
N LYS A 506 5.69 18.82 37.57
CA LYS A 506 5.16 17.86 38.55
C LYS A 506 5.82 18.07 39.89
N ASP A 507 5.10 17.77 40.95
CA ASP A 507 5.58 17.88 42.34
C ASP A 507 5.49 16.49 42.97
N LYS A 508 6.61 15.75 42.92
CA LYS A 508 6.74 14.33 43.30
C LYS A 508 7.80 14.07 44.36
N VAL A 509 8.82 14.92 44.46
CA VAL A 509 9.90 14.82 45.44
C VAL A 509 9.96 16.09 46.29
N SER A 510 10.58 16.02 47.46
CA SER A 510 10.71 17.16 48.38
C SER A 510 12.17 17.35 48.81
N LYS A 511 12.44 18.41 49.59
CA LYS A 511 13.76 18.67 50.20
C LYS A 511 14.21 17.63 51.25
N SER A 512 13.47 16.54 51.46
CA SER A 512 13.74 15.51 52.45
C SER A 512 14.16 14.19 51.80
N GLU A 513 15.04 13.46 52.47
CA GLU A 513 15.59 12.15 52.07
C GLU A 513 14.54 11.03 52.02
N SER A 514 13.30 11.26 52.45
CA SER A 514 12.27 10.22 52.62
C SER A 514 10.85 10.61 52.18
N VAL A 515 10.61 11.85 51.74
CA VAL A 515 9.25 12.37 51.59
C VAL A 515 8.88 12.50 50.12
N GLN A 516 8.02 11.57 49.67
CA GLN A 516 7.29 11.58 48.39
C GLN A 516 5.99 12.40 48.53
N SER A 517 6.06 13.60 49.11
CA SER A 517 4.89 14.49 49.22
C SER A 517 5.28 15.88 48.78
N GLY A 518 4.46 16.46 47.92
CA GLY A 518 4.83 17.64 47.18
C GLY A 518 5.08 18.89 48.01
N ASP A 519 6.11 19.65 47.64
CA ASP A 519 6.48 20.94 48.23
C ASP A 519 6.66 22.07 47.19
N GLY A 520 6.39 21.79 45.92
CA GLY A 520 6.45 22.73 44.79
C GLY A 520 6.82 22.05 43.46
N PRO A 521 6.66 22.69 42.29
CA PRO A 521 7.02 22.07 41.02
C PRO A 521 8.50 21.64 40.96
N ASP A 522 8.75 20.36 40.72
CA ASP A 522 10.08 19.77 40.54
C ASP A 522 10.58 19.94 39.12
N ALA A 523 11.89 20.14 39.01
CA ALA A 523 12.58 20.11 37.73
C ALA A 523 12.64 18.68 37.20
N MET A 524 12.33 18.50 35.92
CA MET A 524 12.24 17.21 35.27
C MET A 524 13.28 17.05 34.16
N TRP A 525 13.88 15.86 34.07
CA TRP A 525 14.68 15.46 32.92
C TRP A 525 14.21 14.13 32.37
N LYS A 526 14.25 13.99 31.04
CA LYS A 526 14.09 12.72 30.37
C LYS A 526 15.46 12.08 30.11
N LEU A 527 15.72 10.97 30.79
CA LEU A 527 16.88 10.11 30.57
C LEU A 527 16.52 9.08 29.50
N THR A 528 17.19 9.08 28.35
CA THR A 528 16.94 8.14 27.26
C THR A 528 18.18 7.27 27.02
N PHE A 529 18.01 5.96 26.95
CA PHE A 529 19.07 5.01 26.64
C PHE A 529 19.07 4.67 25.16
N ASN A 530 20.24 4.71 24.52
CA ASN A 530 20.46 4.23 23.16
C ASN A 530 21.29 2.96 23.21
N HIS A 531 20.70 1.85 22.76
CA HIS A 531 21.35 0.53 22.76
C HIS A 531 21.03 -0.24 21.47
N GLY A 532 22.01 -0.96 20.94
CA GLY A 532 21.90 -1.66 19.65
C GLY A 532 21.11 -2.98 19.69
N GLY A 533 20.89 -3.57 20.87
CA GLY A 533 20.21 -4.85 21.11
C GLY A 533 19.16 -4.76 22.23
N ALA A 534 18.84 -5.85 22.93
CA ALA A 534 18.06 -5.74 24.17
C ALA A 534 18.97 -5.18 25.28
N PHE A 535 18.54 -4.12 25.99
CA PHE A 535 19.23 -3.68 27.20
C PHE A 535 18.99 -4.75 28.28
N GLN A 536 20.05 -5.45 28.66
CA GLN A 536 20.01 -6.57 29.62
C GLN A 536 20.55 -6.18 31.00
N GLU A 537 20.98 -4.92 31.16
CA GLU A 537 21.49 -4.40 32.42
C GLU A 537 20.38 -3.62 33.14
N THR A 538 20.38 -3.69 34.46
CA THR A 538 19.49 -2.91 35.32
C THR A 538 20.25 -1.78 35.97
N LEU A 539 19.56 -0.67 36.22
CA LEU A 539 20.12 0.47 36.93
C LEU A 539 20.32 0.09 38.40
N SER A 540 21.51 0.31 38.93
CA SER A 540 21.81 0.10 40.36
C SER A 540 21.74 1.39 41.16
N GLY A 541 21.77 2.56 40.50
CA GLY A 541 21.59 3.86 41.13
C GLY A 541 21.93 5.02 40.19
N LEU A 542 21.42 6.20 40.51
CA LEU A 542 21.71 7.45 39.80
C LEU A 542 22.17 8.52 40.80
N SER A 543 23.12 9.36 40.41
CA SER A 543 23.47 10.55 41.18
C SER A 543 23.76 11.76 40.28
N LEU A 544 23.16 12.90 40.61
CA LEU A 544 23.52 14.20 40.06
C LEU A 544 24.64 14.79 40.91
N THR A 545 25.80 14.98 40.30
CA THR A 545 26.99 15.47 41.00
C THR A 545 27.39 16.86 40.55
N ASP A 546 28.05 17.59 41.45
CA ASP A 546 28.78 18.80 41.09
C ASP A 546 30.02 18.48 40.24
N GLU A 547 30.75 19.53 39.85
CA GLU A 547 31.99 19.44 39.07
C GLU A 547 33.15 18.74 39.81
N PHE A 548 33.01 18.48 41.11
CA PHE A 548 33.96 17.77 41.96
C PHE A 548 33.51 16.33 42.29
N ASN A 549 32.47 15.82 41.63
CA ASN A 549 31.84 14.51 41.87
C ASN A 549 31.17 14.35 43.25
N ASN A 550 30.84 15.44 43.94
CA ASN A 550 30.02 15.36 45.16
C ASN A 550 28.54 15.21 44.75
N ALA A 551 27.85 14.21 45.30
CA ALA A 551 26.44 14.00 45.04
C ALA A 551 25.60 15.13 45.66
N LEU A 552 24.84 15.83 44.80
CA LEU A 552 23.88 16.84 45.19
C LEU A 552 22.48 16.23 45.32
N TRP A 553 22.14 15.32 44.40
CA TRP A 553 20.98 14.43 44.47
C TRP A 553 21.36 13.01 44.12
N ASP A 554 20.73 12.01 44.75
CA ASP A 554 20.88 10.61 44.36
C ASP A 554 19.62 9.78 44.65
N THR A 555 19.57 8.57 44.10
CA THR A 555 18.39 7.69 44.23
C THR A 555 18.28 6.99 45.58
N THR A 556 19.22 7.18 46.51
CA THR A 556 19.31 6.48 47.78
C THR A 556 18.60 7.27 48.89
N PRO A 557 17.47 6.77 49.40
CA PRO A 557 16.81 7.43 50.53
C PRO A 557 17.67 7.39 51.78
N GLN A 558 17.51 8.39 52.64
CA GLN A 558 18.06 8.46 54.00
C GLN A 558 19.61 8.45 54.10
N ASN A 559 20.32 9.05 53.12
CA ASN A 559 21.79 9.05 53.06
C ASN A 559 22.45 10.44 53.18
N THR A 560 21.73 11.46 53.66
CA THR A 560 22.17 12.87 53.76
C THR A 560 22.27 13.66 52.44
N VAL A 561 21.91 13.05 51.31
CA VAL A 561 21.81 13.68 49.97
C VAL A 561 20.33 13.83 49.58
N PHE A 562 19.98 14.86 48.81
CA PHE A 562 18.60 15.04 48.37
C PHE A 562 18.14 13.90 47.45
N LEU A 563 16.87 13.50 47.57
CA LEU A 563 16.34 12.40 46.77
C LEU A 563 16.18 12.81 45.30
N LEU A 564 16.81 12.06 44.39
CA LEU A 564 16.57 12.06 42.96
C LEU A 564 15.42 11.10 42.66
N GLY A 565 14.25 11.64 42.33
CA GLY A 565 13.10 10.84 41.93
C GLY A 565 13.31 10.25 40.53
N ILE A 566 12.86 9.01 40.31
CA ILE A 566 12.81 8.40 38.98
C ILE A 566 11.46 7.71 38.76
N SER A 567 10.84 7.89 37.59
CA SER A 567 9.66 7.10 37.16
C SER A 567 9.67 6.80 35.67
N GLU A 568 8.78 5.89 35.24
CA GLU A 568 8.65 5.47 33.83
C GLU A 568 8.08 6.58 32.94
N ASP A 569 7.18 7.39 33.50
CA ASP A 569 6.60 8.58 32.86
C ASP A 569 6.30 9.68 33.90
N GLU A 570 5.76 10.81 33.45
CA GLU A 570 5.50 11.99 34.29
C GLU A 570 4.46 11.78 35.38
N ASP A 571 3.61 10.75 35.30
CA ASP A 571 2.49 10.48 36.20
C ASP A 571 2.64 9.17 36.98
N ALA A 572 3.54 8.29 36.55
CA ALA A 572 3.84 7.01 37.19
C ALA A 572 4.40 7.17 38.61
N THR A 573 4.22 6.14 39.43
CA THR A 573 4.82 6.07 40.77
C THR A 573 6.35 6.07 40.69
N LEU A 574 7.01 6.68 41.66
CA LEU A 574 8.47 6.67 41.76
C LEU A 574 9.00 5.22 41.93
N LEU A 575 10.08 4.91 41.22
CA LEU A 575 10.74 3.60 41.21
C LEU A 575 11.85 3.47 42.27
N ASN A 576 12.09 4.53 43.04
CA ASN A 576 13.07 4.55 44.13
C ASN A 576 12.67 3.52 45.22
N ALA A 577 13.46 2.47 45.39
CA ALA A 577 13.29 1.52 46.48
C ALA A 577 13.86 2.07 47.79
N GLN A 578 13.47 1.48 48.93
CA GLN A 578 13.93 1.90 50.26
C GLN A 578 15.44 1.70 50.49
N ASP A 579 16.09 0.82 49.73
CA ASP A 579 17.53 0.55 49.78
C ASP A 579 18.34 1.38 48.77
N GLY A 580 17.69 2.31 48.05
CA GLY A 580 18.29 3.14 47.01
C GLY A 580 18.45 2.47 45.65
N SER A 581 18.09 1.18 45.54
CA SER A 581 17.98 0.52 44.25
C SER A 581 16.77 1.03 43.46
N ILE A 582 16.79 0.85 42.15
CA ILE A 582 15.67 1.21 41.29
C ILE A 582 14.92 -0.08 40.95
N ALA A 583 13.68 -0.20 41.43
CA ALA A 583 12.85 -1.37 41.19
C ALA A 583 12.26 -1.30 39.78
N LEU A 584 13.06 -1.64 38.77
CA LEU A 584 12.62 -1.65 37.38
C LEU A 584 11.61 -2.78 37.15
N SER A 585 10.33 -2.43 36.97
CA SER A 585 9.27 -3.37 36.60
C SER A 585 9.54 -4.02 35.22
N THR A 586 10.26 -3.28 34.36
CA THR A 586 10.74 -3.72 33.05
C THR A 586 12.13 -3.10 32.77
N PRO A 587 13.21 -3.89 32.60
CA PRO A 587 14.56 -3.37 32.33
C PRO A 587 14.74 -2.85 30.89
N HIS A 588 13.65 -2.57 30.17
CA HIS A 588 13.64 -2.40 28.71
C HIS A 588 13.04 -1.08 28.23
N LEU A 589 12.70 -0.16 29.14
CA LEU A 589 12.18 1.15 28.71
C LEU A 589 13.32 1.97 28.10
N LYS A 590 13.03 2.54 26.92
CA LYS A 590 13.96 3.44 26.22
C LYS A 590 14.22 4.72 26.99
N SER A 591 13.33 5.13 27.90
CA SER A 591 13.49 6.36 28.67
C SER A 591 12.81 6.34 30.04
N TYR A 592 13.32 7.16 30.96
CA TYR A 592 12.78 7.44 32.29
C TYR A 592 12.69 8.95 32.52
N ILE A 593 11.84 9.37 33.45
CA ILE A 593 11.75 10.76 33.92
C ILE A 593 12.43 10.85 35.29
N LEU A 594 13.33 11.82 35.44
CA LEU A 594 13.99 12.18 36.68
C LEU A 594 13.33 13.42 37.26
N PHE A 595 13.13 13.45 38.58
CA PHE A 595 12.54 14.57 39.32
C PHE A 595 13.55 15.10 40.33
N VAL A 596 13.80 16.40 40.27
CA VAL A 596 14.77 17.10 41.11
C VAL A 596 14.08 18.28 41.78
N ASN A 597 14.01 18.25 43.11
CA ASN A 597 13.41 19.31 43.88
C ASN A 597 14.25 20.59 43.92
N ASP A 598 13.57 21.74 43.99
CA ASP A 598 14.13 23.08 44.28
C ASP A 598 15.41 23.40 43.50
N PHE A 599 15.31 23.17 42.20
CA PHE A 599 16.44 23.20 41.29
C PHE A 599 17.10 24.59 41.15
N SER A 600 16.37 25.67 41.48
CA SER A 600 16.83 27.06 41.31
C SER A 600 17.85 27.52 42.34
N ASP A 601 17.92 26.90 43.52
CA ASP A 601 18.69 27.44 44.65
C ASP A 601 20.12 26.88 44.76
N LYS A 602 20.44 25.77 44.07
CA LYS A 602 21.72 25.04 44.24
C LYS A 602 22.59 24.85 43.00
N ILE A 603 22.07 25.09 41.79
CA ILE A 603 22.88 25.04 40.56
C ILE A 603 23.01 26.47 40.03
N THR A 604 24.16 27.08 40.29
CA THR A 604 24.50 28.38 39.71
C THR A 604 24.58 28.22 38.20
N SER A 605 23.90 29.10 37.47
CA SER A 605 24.01 29.23 36.02
C SER A 605 25.49 29.24 35.60
N GLY A 606 25.97 28.12 35.03
CA GLY A 606 27.36 27.93 34.59
C GLY A 606 28.15 26.77 35.22
N GLY A 607 27.61 26.02 36.19
CA GLY A 607 28.27 24.83 36.74
C GLY A 607 28.16 23.59 35.83
N ASN A 608 29.22 22.79 35.73
CA ASN A 608 29.19 21.49 35.02
C ASN A 608 28.60 20.40 35.94
N THR A 609 27.28 20.19 35.88
CA THR A 609 26.62 19.07 36.57
C THR A 609 26.76 17.80 35.72
N VAL A 610 26.98 16.66 36.39
CA VAL A 610 27.07 15.36 35.72
C VAL A 610 26.02 14.43 36.29
N LEU A 611 25.22 13.81 35.42
CA LEU A 611 24.41 12.66 35.81
C LEU A 611 25.27 11.40 35.70
N LYS A 612 25.56 10.78 36.84
CA LYS A 612 26.24 9.49 36.94
C LYS A 612 25.20 8.38 36.99
N ILE A 613 25.30 7.43 36.05
CA ILE A 613 24.42 6.27 35.93
C ILE A 613 25.20 5.02 36.30
N SER A 614 24.86 4.40 37.42
CA SER A 614 25.49 3.15 37.86
C SER A 614 24.65 1.96 37.41
N LEU A 615 25.31 0.97 36.82
CA LEU A 615 24.70 -0.24 36.29
C LEU A 615 25.06 -1.43 37.19
N GLN A 616 24.21 -2.45 37.26
CA GLN A 616 24.49 -3.66 38.07
C GLN A 616 25.79 -4.38 37.70
N SER A 617 26.28 -4.21 36.46
CA SER A 617 27.59 -4.74 36.03
C SER A 617 28.78 -4.05 36.68
N GLY A 618 28.56 -2.95 37.41
CA GLY A 618 29.60 -2.07 37.96
C GLY A 618 30.07 -0.98 36.99
N ARG A 619 29.61 -1.03 35.73
CA ARG A 619 29.86 0.03 34.73
C ARG A 619 29.13 1.31 35.11
N THR A 620 29.71 2.44 34.73
CA THR A 620 29.14 3.77 34.98
C THR A 620 29.07 4.57 33.69
N LEU A 621 27.92 5.16 33.37
CA LEU A 621 27.79 6.17 32.31
C LEU A 621 27.81 7.57 32.94
N MET A 622 28.56 8.49 32.34
CA MET A 622 28.69 9.87 32.80
C MET A 622 28.08 10.80 31.76
N LEU A 623 27.00 11.50 32.12
CA LEU A 623 26.31 12.42 31.23
C LEU A 623 26.50 13.86 31.72
N PRO A 624 27.51 14.58 31.23
CA PRO A 624 27.63 16.00 31.52
C PRO A 624 26.48 16.78 30.87
N PHE A 625 25.94 17.76 31.57
CA PHE A 625 24.97 18.69 30.99
C PHE A 625 25.16 20.09 31.56
N THR A 626 24.74 21.08 30.77
CA THR A 626 24.73 22.49 31.16
C THR A 626 23.33 23.02 30.92
N LEU A 627 22.84 23.84 31.85
CA LEU A 627 21.54 24.47 31.71
C LEU A 627 21.68 25.92 31.26
N GLY A 628 20.98 26.23 30.20
CA GLY A 628 20.71 27.56 29.72
C GLY A 628 19.58 28.25 30.51
N PRO A 629 19.21 29.48 30.10
CA PRO A 629 18.18 30.24 30.77
C PRO A 629 16.81 29.56 30.59
N SER A 630 16.00 29.53 31.66
CA SER A 630 14.59 29.13 31.60
C SER A 630 13.69 30.34 31.87
N LEU A 631 12.56 30.41 31.18
CA LEU A 631 11.55 31.46 31.38
C LEU A 631 10.37 30.87 32.16
N VAL A 632 10.31 31.17 33.46
CA VAL A 632 9.17 30.80 34.32
C VAL A 632 8.43 32.07 34.72
N VAL A 633 7.13 32.14 34.44
CA VAL A 633 6.28 33.31 34.67
C VAL A 633 5.06 32.91 35.50
N THR A 634 4.96 33.45 36.71
CA THR A 634 3.85 33.22 37.66
C THR A 634 2.99 34.46 37.90
N ASP A 635 3.49 35.63 37.51
CA ASP A 635 2.84 36.95 37.63
C ASP A 635 2.91 37.73 36.30
N GLU A 636 2.43 38.97 36.28
CA GLU A 636 2.47 39.83 35.10
C GLU A 636 3.92 40.20 34.72
N LYS A 637 4.27 39.98 33.45
CA LYS A 637 5.59 40.26 32.87
C LYS A 637 5.43 40.91 31.51
N GLU A 638 5.84 42.18 31.41
CA GLU A 638 5.93 42.87 30.12
C GLU A 638 7.19 42.43 29.38
N MET A 639 7.07 42.19 28.07
CA MET A 639 8.19 41.83 27.19
C MET A 639 8.12 42.64 25.90
N GLU A 640 9.26 43.16 25.45
CA GLU A 640 9.37 43.70 24.10
C GLU A 640 9.24 42.55 23.09
N GLY A 641 8.73 42.87 21.91
CA GLY A 641 8.74 41.95 20.79
C GLY A 641 10.16 41.69 20.34
N GLU A 642 10.62 40.46 20.53
CA GLU A 642 11.94 40.00 20.09
C GLU A 642 11.94 38.47 20.00
N SER A 643 13.00 37.90 19.43
CA SER A 643 13.20 36.45 19.38
C SER A 643 14.16 36.01 20.48
N LEU A 644 13.65 35.25 21.45
CA LEU A 644 14.40 34.76 22.61
C LEU A 644 14.41 33.23 22.65
N GLU A 645 15.53 32.65 23.06
CA GLU A 645 15.70 31.20 23.22
C GLU A 645 15.96 30.82 24.68
N TYR A 646 15.21 29.82 25.15
CA TYR A 646 15.26 29.27 26.50
C TYR A 646 15.39 27.75 26.45
N ASP A 647 15.81 27.14 27.56
CA ASP A 647 15.80 25.69 27.70
C ASP A 647 14.40 25.17 28.04
N PHE A 648 13.62 25.96 28.78
CA PHE A 648 12.21 25.72 29.10
C PHE A 648 11.44 27.05 29.17
N ILE A 649 10.16 27.02 28.78
CA ILE A 649 9.24 28.15 28.92
C ILE A 649 7.96 27.68 29.60
N GLY A 650 7.66 28.23 30.76
CA GLY A 650 6.46 27.93 31.54
C GLY A 650 5.75 29.21 31.98
N VAL A 651 4.46 29.32 31.66
CA VAL A 651 3.59 30.39 32.16
C VAL A 651 2.50 29.71 32.99
N PHE A 652 2.54 29.88 34.31
CA PHE A 652 1.74 29.10 35.27
C PHE A 652 0.73 29.97 36.01
N GLY A 653 -0.41 29.38 36.39
CA GLY A 653 -1.44 30.05 37.19
C GLY A 653 -1.83 31.44 36.66
N SER A 654 -1.60 32.48 37.46
CA SER A 654 -1.87 33.89 37.12
C SER A 654 -0.82 34.55 36.20
N GLY A 655 0.22 33.83 35.80
CA GLY A 655 1.30 34.36 34.98
C GLY A 655 0.79 34.96 33.68
N HIS A 656 1.24 36.16 33.34
CA HIS A 656 0.79 36.87 32.14
C HIS A 656 1.95 37.55 31.44
N ILE A 657 2.35 37.04 30.27
CA ILE A 657 3.27 37.71 29.36
C ILE A 657 2.51 38.70 28.49
N GLN A 658 2.80 40.00 28.63
CA GLN A 658 2.26 41.04 27.76
C GLN A 658 3.34 41.54 26.79
N ALA A 659 3.17 41.21 25.51
CA ALA A 659 4.05 41.63 24.43
C ALA A 659 3.77 43.08 24.00
N LYS A 660 4.82 43.89 23.83
CA LYS A 660 4.77 45.28 23.36
C LYS A 660 5.84 45.54 22.30
N GLY A 661 5.86 46.74 21.73
CA GLY A 661 6.86 47.15 20.74
C GLY A 661 6.42 46.96 19.28
N ASP A 662 7.32 47.22 18.34
CA ASP A 662 7.04 47.15 16.90
C ASP A 662 7.35 45.77 16.29
N ASP A 663 8.14 44.95 16.98
CA ASP A 663 8.61 43.64 16.51
C ASP A 663 7.74 42.48 17.05
N PRO A 664 7.64 41.34 16.34
CA PRO A 664 6.88 40.19 16.82
C PRO A 664 7.53 39.52 18.03
N LEU A 665 6.74 38.93 18.93
CA LEU A 665 7.26 38.13 20.04
C LEU A 665 7.51 36.69 19.58
N ALA A 666 8.78 36.26 19.54
CA ALA A 666 9.17 34.87 19.33
C ALA A 666 9.77 34.27 20.62
N LEU A 667 9.09 33.29 21.18
CA LEU A 667 9.55 32.51 22.32
C LEU A 667 9.92 31.10 21.86
N ARG A 668 11.22 30.78 21.91
CA ARG A 668 11.78 29.50 21.47
C ARG A 668 12.27 28.69 22.66
N SER A 669 11.89 27.42 22.74
CA SER A 669 12.33 26.49 23.78
C SER A 669 13.11 25.32 23.18
N LYS A 670 14.28 25.00 23.75
CA LYS A 670 15.04 23.78 23.42
C LYS A 670 14.41 22.51 24.01
N GLY A 671 13.50 22.65 24.96
CA GLY A 671 12.65 21.61 25.51
C GLY A 671 11.17 21.89 25.21
N LYS A 672 10.34 21.82 26.25
CA LYS A 672 8.90 22.07 26.18
C LYS A 672 8.54 23.54 26.32
N ILE A 673 7.34 23.89 25.84
CA ILE A 673 6.62 25.12 26.21
C ILE A 673 5.31 24.72 26.87
N TYR A 674 5.00 25.30 28.03
CA TYR A 674 3.78 25.02 28.79
C TYR A 674 3.08 26.32 29.22
N ILE A 675 1.88 26.56 28.70
CA ILE A 675 1.11 27.79 28.92
C ILE A 675 -0.20 27.47 29.64
N GLU A 676 -0.21 27.55 30.97
CA GLU A 676 -1.41 27.53 31.80
C GLU A 676 -1.97 28.93 32.05
N GLY A 677 -1.09 29.93 32.16
CA GLY A 677 -1.46 31.34 32.28
C GLY A 677 -1.73 31.99 30.91
N LYS A 678 -1.27 33.22 30.72
CA LYS A 678 -1.61 34.05 29.55
C LYS A 678 -0.39 34.57 28.81
N VAL A 679 -0.42 34.52 27.48
CA VAL A 679 0.49 35.25 26.59
C VAL A 679 -0.36 36.13 25.68
N SER A 680 -0.13 37.45 25.66
CA SER A 680 -0.95 38.35 24.84
C SER A 680 -0.16 39.45 24.15
N ALA A 681 -0.51 39.68 22.88
CA ALA A 681 -0.08 40.79 22.06
C ALA A 681 -1.32 41.55 21.52
N ASN A 682 -2.32 41.79 22.37
CA ASN A 682 -3.57 42.42 21.94
C ASN A 682 -3.39 43.90 21.55
N GLY A 683 -4.10 44.32 20.51
CA GLY A 683 -4.32 45.72 20.21
C GLY A 683 -5.24 46.37 21.24
N THR A 684 -5.00 47.64 21.54
CA THR A 684 -5.79 48.43 22.47
C THR A 684 -6.98 49.07 21.76
N ALA A 685 -8.07 49.27 22.50
CA ALA A 685 -9.26 49.93 21.98
C ALA A 685 -9.01 51.43 21.69
N GLY A 686 -9.62 51.92 20.60
CA GLY A 686 -9.70 53.36 20.32
C GLY A 686 -10.55 54.07 21.36
N LYS A 687 -10.25 55.35 21.62
CA LYS A 687 -11.04 56.19 22.53
C LYS A 687 -12.26 56.75 21.81
N ASP A 688 -13.37 56.88 22.55
CA ASP A 688 -14.57 57.55 22.06
C ASP A 688 -14.26 59.03 21.71
N GLY A 689 -14.98 59.56 20.72
CA GLY A 689 -14.98 60.99 20.45
C GLY A 689 -15.86 61.70 21.47
N ASP A 690 -15.36 62.79 22.06
CA ASP A 690 -16.13 63.62 22.98
C ASP A 690 -15.96 65.10 22.60
N THR A 691 -15.19 65.87 23.38
CA THR A 691 -14.83 67.27 23.07
C THR A 691 -13.77 67.35 21.98
N ASP A 692 -12.89 66.35 21.92
CA ASP A 692 -11.87 66.14 20.90
C ASP A 692 -12.10 64.84 20.11
N PRO A 693 -11.59 64.75 18.86
CA PRO A 693 -11.56 63.50 18.11
C PRO A 693 -10.88 62.38 18.91
N GLY A 694 -11.50 61.19 18.93
CA GLY A 694 -10.96 60.04 19.65
C GLY A 694 -9.55 59.67 19.18
N VAL A 695 -8.66 59.35 20.12
CA VAL A 695 -7.32 58.85 19.80
C VAL A 695 -7.44 57.38 19.40
N GLY A 696 -6.75 56.98 18.35
CA GLY A 696 -6.71 55.58 17.93
C GLY A 696 -5.94 54.70 18.91
N GLY A 697 -6.33 53.43 19.00
CA GLY A 697 -5.65 52.45 19.82
C GLY A 697 -4.23 52.14 19.31
N LEU A 698 -3.30 51.89 20.21
CA LEU A 698 -2.03 51.23 19.90
C LEU A 698 -2.32 49.79 19.51
N GLY A 699 -1.71 49.25 18.46
CA GLY A 699 -1.78 47.81 18.20
C GLY A 699 -0.72 47.03 18.96
N GLY A 700 -0.79 45.72 18.79
CA GLY A 700 0.10 44.77 19.44
C GLY A 700 1.48 44.64 18.78
N ALA A 701 2.38 43.97 19.50
CA ALA A 701 3.74 43.68 19.08
C ALA A 701 3.82 43.07 17.67
N GLY A 702 4.69 43.57 16.79
CA GLY A 702 4.96 42.96 15.48
C GLY A 702 4.30 43.61 14.28
N SER A 703 3.76 44.81 14.44
CA SER A 703 3.26 45.60 13.32
C SER A 703 4.16 46.83 13.17
N SER A 704 4.73 47.07 11.99
CA SER A 704 5.64 48.22 11.77
C SER A 704 4.88 49.55 11.88
N GLU A 705 4.98 50.22 13.03
CA GLU A 705 4.04 51.24 13.56
C GLU A 705 2.68 50.71 14.03
N GLY A 706 2.71 49.58 14.72
CA GLY A 706 1.72 49.13 15.67
C GLY A 706 0.31 48.92 15.13
N GLY A 707 0.09 48.76 13.82
CA GLY A 707 -1.26 48.66 13.26
C GLY A 707 -2.21 49.69 13.89
N ALA A 708 -1.70 50.90 14.15
CA ALA A 708 -2.36 51.80 15.10
C ALA A 708 -3.69 52.27 14.53
N GLY A 709 -4.68 52.45 15.39
CA GLY A 709 -5.97 53.00 15.01
C GLY A 709 -5.84 54.43 14.50
N GLY A 710 -6.68 54.80 13.54
CA GLY A 710 -6.78 56.17 13.05
C GLY A 710 -7.40 57.11 14.07
N LYS A 711 -7.01 58.38 14.08
CA LYS A 711 -7.67 59.42 14.89
C LYS A 711 -9.08 59.70 14.36
N GLY A 712 -10.02 59.97 15.27
CA GLY A 712 -11.46 60.19 15.01
C GLY A 712 -11.83 61.48 14.26
N ASN A 713 -10.92 61.99 13.44
CA ASN A 713 -11.18 63.05 12.46
C ASN A 713 -11.05 62.49 11.03
N GLY A 714 -11.45 61.23 10.84
CA GLY A 714 -11.41 60.54 9.55
C GLY A 714 -10.02 60.11 9.10
N LYS A 715 -9.07 59.89 10.01
CA LYS A 715 -7.74 59.39 9.64
C LYS A 715 -7.78 57.89 9.43
N ASP A 716 -7.09 57.43 8.39
CA ASP A 716 -6.86 56.02 8.14
C ASP A 716 -6.08 55.38 9.30
N GLY A 717 -6.28 54.07 9.50
CA GLY A 717 -5.42 53.29 10.39
C GLY A 717 -4.01 53.13 9.81
N LYS A 718 -3.14 52.43 10.54
CA LYS A 718 -1.82 52.02 10.07
C LYS A 718 -1.75 50.50 9.86
N GLY A 719 -0.77 50.05 9.07
CA GLY A 719 -0.56 48.66 8.68
C GLY A 719 -0.95 48.36 7.23
N LEU A 720 -0.57 47.18 6.73
CA LEU A 720 -0.71 46.77 5.32
C LEU A 720 -2.17 46.69 4.87
N GLY A 721 -3.07 46.35 5.79
CA GLY A 721 -4.52 46.27 5.60
C GLY A 721 -5.25 47.34 6.39
N ALA A 722 -4.64 48.52 6.57
CA ALA A 722 -5.26 49.61 7.31
C ALA A 722 -6.69 49.90 6.83
N GLY A 723 -7.61 50.03 7.78
CA GLY A 723 -8.94 50.56 7.52
C GLY A 723 -8.83 51.99 7.01
N LYS A 724 -9.70 52.34 6.06
CA LYS A 724 -9.71 53.65 5.40
C LYS A 724 -10.99 54.41 5.69
N ASN A 725 -10.91 55.73 5.56
CA ASN A 725 -12.06 56.59 5.55
C ASN A 725 -12.35 57.11 4.12
N LYS A 726 -13.30 56.48 3.43
CA LYS A 726 -13.64 56.80 2.03
C LYS A 726 -14.95 57.59 1.96
N LYS A 727 -14.86 58.87 1.62
CA LYS A 727 -16.05 59.72 1.42
C LYS A 727 -16.85 59.27 0.19
N LEU A 728 -18.11 58.90 0.41
CA LEU A 728 -19.07 58.56 -0.65
C LEU A 728 -20.07 59.69 -0.94
N ASN A 729 -20.21 60.69 -0.05
CA ASN A 729 -21.08 61.88 -0.18
C ASN A 729 -20.78 62.89 0.97
N ASP A 730 -21.62 63.92 1.15
CA ASP A 730 -21.52 64.92 2.23
C ASP A 730 -21.96 64.43 3.63
N LYS A 731 -22.17 63.11 3.84
CA LYS A 731 -22.52 62.55 5.16
C LYS A 731 -21.26 62.09 5.90
N PRO A 732 -21.26 62.09 7.25
CA PRO A 732 -20.13 61.56 8.00
C PRO A 732 -19.92 60.07 7.69
N VAL A 733 -18.65 59.71 7.52
CA VAL A 733 -18.24 58.34 7.24
C VAL A 733 -17.65 57.67 8.47
N GLY A 734 -18.18 56.48 8.80
CA GLY A 734 -17.61 55.58 9.81
C GLY A 734 -16.33 54.94 9.31
N GLY A 735 -15.39 54.76 10.23
CA GLY A 735 -14.11 54.16 9.90
C GLY A 735 -14.27 52.75 9.37
N GLY A 736 -13.56 52.41 8.28
CA GLY A 736 -13.41 51.02 7.89
C GLY A 736 -12.60 50.23 8.94
N GLY A 737 -12.96 48.97 9.15
CA GLY A 737 -12.18 48.06 9.98
C GLY A 737 -10.85 47.71 9.31
N GLY A 738 -9.82 47.41 10.11
CA GLY A 738 -8.57 46.88 9.60
C GLY A 738 -8.78 45.48 9.00
N GLY A 739 -8.11 45.17 7.90
CA GLY A 739 -8.04 43.82 7.32
C GLY A 739 -6.73 43.13 7.70
N TYR A 740 -6.76 41.83 7.87
CA TYR A 740 -5.63 40.89 7.97
C TYR A 740 -6.27 39.53 7.73
N ALA A 741 -5.71 38.62 6.91
CA ALA A 741 -6.30 37.32 6.53
C ALA A 741 -7.74 37.35 5.93
N THR A 742 -8.72 37.97 6.60
CA THR A 742 -10.01 38.40 6.07
C THR A 742 -10.08 39.92 5.89
N LYS A 743 -10.93 40.36 4.97
CA LYS A 743 -11.16 41.79 4.74
C LYS A 743 -11.77 42.44 5.99
N GLY A 744 -11.38 43.66 6.30
CA GLY A 744 -12.03 44.47 7.33
C GLY A 744 -13.44 44.87 6.89
N GLY A 745 -14.35 44.97 7.86
CA GLY A 745 -15.71 45.43 7.62
C GLY A 745 -15.74 46.84 7.04
N ASP A 746 -16.66 47.06 6.11
CA ASP A 746 -16.94 48.38 5.60
C ASP A 746 -17.75 49.18 6.63
N GLY A 747 -17.26 50.37 6.99
CA GLY A 747 -18.14 51.41 7.53
C GLY A 747 -19.14 51.89 6.47
N ASN A 748 -20.04 52.80 6.83
CA ASN A 748 -21.02 53.36 5.89
C ASN A 748 -20.40 54.05 4.64
N GLY A 749 -19.09 54.33 4.63
CA GLY A 749 -18.32 54.85 3.49
C GLY A 749 -17.56 53.82 2.64
N LYS A 750 -17.68 52.51 2.93
CA LYS A 750 -17.00 51.43 2.19
C LYS A 750 -15.46 51.56 2.16
N GLY A 751 -14.87 51.65 3.35
CA GLY A 751 -13.43 51.82 3.56
C GLY A 751 -12.74 50.65 4.26
N GLY A 752 -13.32 49.45 4.29
CA GLY A 752 -12.70 48.28 4.95
C GLY A 752 -11.32 47.95 4.37
N GLY A 753 -10.38 47.63 5.25
CA GLY A 753 -9.01 47.28 4.88
C GLY A 753 -8.93 45.96 4.11
N GLU A 754 -8.05 45.91 3.11
CA GLU A 754 -7.85 44.70 2.30
C GLU A 754 -7.08 43.62 3.07
N THR A 755 -7.20 42.38 2.60
CA THR A 755 -6.49 41.23 3.16
C THR A 755 -4.99 41.29 2.86
N TYR A 756 -4.17 40.97 3.86
CA TYR A 756 -2.75 40.66 3.68
C TYR A 756 -2.33 39.51 4.62
N GLY A 757 -1.12 39.01 4.44
CA GLY A 757 -0.58 37.83 5.11
C GLY A 757 -0.93 36.54 4.38
N THR A 758 0.07 35.67 4.15
CA THR A 758 -0.11 34.35 3.53
C THR A 758 -0.42 33.27 4.57
N PRO A 759 -0.97 32.10 4.18
CA PRO A 759 -1.18 30.99 5.11
C PRO A 759 0.06 30.62 5.93
N GLU A 760 1.25 30.83 5.36
CA GLU A 760 2.57 30.63 5.95
C GLU A 760 3.01 31.79 6.88
N LEU A 761 2.16 32.78 7.08
CA LEU A 761 2.43 34.00 7.86
C LEU A 761 3.62 34.81 7.31
N ASP A 762 3.71 34.96 5.98
CA ASP A 762 4.72 35.81 5.31
C ASP A 762 4.09 37.13 4.81
N PRO A 763 4.66 38.32 5.13
CA PRO A 763 5.66 38.53 6.17
C PRO A 763 5.08 38.29 7.56
N TRP A 764 5.93 37.86 8.50
CA TRP A 764 5.54 37.59 9.88
C TRP A 764 5.31 38.91 10.63
N VAL A 765 4.09 39.45 10.52
CA VAL A 765 3.69 40.73 11.09
C VAL A 765 2.29 40.66 11.72
N GLY A 766 2.00 41.58 12.62
CA GLY A 766 0.70 41.75 13.27
C GLY A 766 -0.38 42.30 12.33
N GLY A 767 -1.59 42.38 12.89
CA GLY A 767 -2.79 42.97 12.29
C GLY A 767 -2.70 44.48 12.08
N SER A 768 -3.71 45.02 11.38
CA SER A 768 -3.81 46.43 11.01
C SER A 768 -4.89 47.18 11.79
N GLY A 769 -4.70 48.49 11.90
CA GLY A 769 -5.61 49.36 12.63
C GLY A 769 -6.86 49.72 11.84
N GLY A 770 -7.96 49.93 12.55
CA GLY A 770 -9.16 50.52 11.98
C GLY A 770 -9.00 52.02 11.75
N ALA A 771 -9.73 52.58 10.78
CA ALA A 771 -9.78 54.04 10.58
C ALA A 771 -10.54 54.71 11.72
N GLY A 772 -10.22 55.97 12.01
CA GLY A 772 -11.07 56.81 12.86
C GLY A 772 -12.33 57.27 12.12
N GLY A 773 -13.42 57.47 12.86
CA GLY A 773 -14.66 57.99 12.32
C GLY A 773 -14.56 59.46 11.92
N GLU A 774 -15.41 59.92 11.00
CA GLU A 774 -15.45 61.34 10.64
C GLU A 774 -16.33 62.16 11.59
N ASN A 775 -15.95 63.43 11.73
CA ASN A 775 -16.80 64.45 12.34
C ASN A 775 -17.97 64.76 11.38
N TYR A 776 -19.19 64.94 11.91
CA TYR A 776 -20.32 65.44 11.11
C TYR A 776 -20.13 66.93 10.77
N ASN A 777 -19.64 67.73 11.74
CA ASN A 777 -19.34 69.15 11.62
C ASN A 777 -18.46 69.60 12.82
N LYS A 778 -18.36 70.91 13.13
CA LYS A 778 -17.62 71.38 14.32
C LYS A 778 -18.22 70.94 15.66
N LYS A 779 -19.48 70.47 15.69
CA LYS A 779 -20.29 70.20 16.88
C LYS A 779 -20.24 68.74 17.39
N SER A 780 -19.81 67.77 16.57
CA SER A 780 -19.64 66.36 16.98
C SER A 780 -18.27 65.81 16.55
N LYS A 781 -17.73 64.85 17.32
CA LYS A 781 -16.38 64.29 17.14
C LYS A 781 -16.43 62.79 16.88
N GLY A 782 -15.68 62.33 15.88
CA GLY A 782 -15.59 60.92 15.55
C GLY A 782 -14.79 60.12 16.59
N GLY A 783 -15.10 58.82 16.68
CA GLY A 783 -14.37 57.88 17.53
C GLY A 783 -13.02 57.45 16.93
N GLY A 784 -12.03 57.15 17.77
CA GLY A 784 -10.74 56.63 17.34
C GLY A 784 -10.84 55.18 16.87
N GLY A 785 -10.07 54.79 15.86
CA GLY A 785 -10.00 53.40 15.41
C GLY A 785 -9.34 52.49 16.45
N GLY A 786 -9.65 51.20 16.43
CA GLY A 786 -8.96 50.20 17.25
C GLY A 786 -7.60 49.82 16.68
N GLY A 787 -6.63 49.50 17.55
CA GLY A 787 -5.32 49.02 17.14
C GLY A 787 -5.35 47.55 16.68
N GLY A 788 -4.53 47.17 15.71
CA GLY A 788 -4.43 45.79 15.25
C GLY A 788 -3.83 44.85 16.31
N GLY A 789 -4.20 43.56 16.29
CA GLY A 789 -3.55 42.54 17.12
C GLY A 789 -2.09 42.30 16.71
N GLY A 790 -1.24 41.85 17.62
CA GLY A 790 0.19 41.60 17.37
C GLY A 790 0.51 40.24 16.75
N ALA A 791 1.77 39.85 16.77
CA ALA A 791 2.28 38.57 16.28
C ALA A 791 3.03 37.83 17.38
N ILE A 792 2.64 36.58 17.64
CA ILE A 792 3.24 35.68 18.63
C ILE A 792 3.70 34.40 17.92
N HIS A 793 4.95 33.98 18.14
CA HIS A 793 5.47 32.68 17.74
C HIS A 793 5.96 31.93 18.98
N LEU A 794 5.30 30.80 19.27
CA LEU A 794 5.72 29.86 20.30
C LEU A 794 6.31 28.64 19.60
N LYS A 795 7.62 28.42 19.77
CA LYS A 795 8.34 27.33 19.11
C LYS A 795 9.02 26.44 20.13
N ALA A 796 8.57 25.20 20.26
CA ALA A 796 9.18 24.19 21.13
C ALA A 796 9.97 23.17 20.30
N LYS A 797 11.14 22.72 20.77
CA LYS A 797 11.75 21.51 20.21
C LYS A 797 11.02 20.25 20.66
N GLY A 798 10.52 20.23 21.89
CA GLY A 798 9.63 19.20 22.44
C GLY A 798 8.16 19.60 22.32
N ASN A 799 7.31 19.13 23.23
CA ASN A 799 5.88 19.43 23.22
C ASN A 799 5.59 20.92 23.53
N LEU A 800 4.63 21.49 22.80
CA LEU A 800 4.02 22.78 23.07
C LEU A 800 2.60 22.55 23.58
N THR A 801 2.36 22.82 24.87
CA THR A 801 1.06 22.63 25.52
C THR A 801 0.47 23.97 25.94
N ILE A 802 -0.79 24.22 25.53
CA ILE A 802 -1.55 25.42 25.87
C ILE A 802 -2.84 25.01 26.58
N LEU A 803 -2.93 25.36 27.86
CA LEU A 803 -4.12 25.20 28.70
C LEU A 803 -4.82 26.53 28.98
N GLY A 804 -4.06 27.62 28.99
CA GLY A 804 -4.52 28.98 29.26
C GLY A 804 -4.82 29.78 27.99
N SER A 805 -4.33 31.02 27.91
CA SER A 805 -4.69 31.93 26.82
C SER A 805 -3.49 32.38 25.99
N VAL A 806 -3.62 32.35 24.66
CA VAL A 806 -2.68 32.99 23.73
C VAL A 806 -3.46 33.94 22.83
N LEU A 807 -3.30 35.25 23.04
CA LEU A 807 -4.18 36.27 22.46
C LEU A 807 -3.42 37.25 21.57
N ALA A 808 -3.89 37.43 20.34
CA ALA A 808 -3.44 38.46 19.40
C ALA A 808 -4.66 39.14 18.76
N GLN A 809 -5.56 39.64 19.61
CA GLN A 809 -6.83 40.24 19.21
C GLN A 809 -6.67 41.72 18.81
N GLY A 810 -7.52 42.18 17.90
CA GLY A 810 -7.64 43.59 17.57
C GLY A 810 -8.44 44.36 18.62
N GLY A 811 -8.11 45.63 18.79
CA GLY A 811 -8.83 46.55 19.66
C GLY A 811 -10.15 47.02 19.04
N ASN A 812 -11.15 47.28 19.89
CA ASN A 812 -12.43 47.85 19.46
C ASN A 812 -12.26 49.30 19.02
N GLY A 813 -13.07 49.75 18.06
CA GLY A 813 -13.19 51.15 17.70
C GLY A 813 -14.02 51.94 18.73
N GLY A 814 -13.66 53.20 18.94
CA GLY A 814 -14.41 54.12 19.78
C GLY A 814 -15.70 54.60 19.14
N GLN A 815 -16.67 54.98 19.95
CA GLN A 815 -17.95 55.56 19.52
C GLN A 815 -17.77 57.04 19.13
N GLY A 816 -18.56 57.52 18.16
CA GLY A 816 -18.66 58.93 17.83
C GLY A 816 -19.67 59.67 18.73
N SER A 817 -19.40 60.94 19.05
CA SER A 817 -20.32 61.75 19.87
C SER A 817 -21.52 62.30 19.09
N PHE A 818 -22.56 62.66 19.83
CA PHE A 818 -23.66 63.48 19.32
C PHE A 818 -23.28 64.95 19.31
N GLY A 819 -23.86 65.71 18.38
CA GLY A 819 -23.68 67.14 18.25
C GLY A 819 -24.35 67.89 19.39
N LYS A 820 -23.83 69.06 19.71
CA LYS A 820 -24.45 69.96 20.70
C LYS A 820 -25.04 71.22 20.06
N ASN A 821 -26.19 71.66 20.56
CA ASN A 821 -26.83 72.93 20.22
C ASN A 821 -26.07 74.11 20.83
N SER A 822 -26.44 75.34 20.44
CA SER A 822 -25.81 76.56 20.99
C SER A 822 -26.01 76.75 22.49
N ASP A 823 -26.95 76.01 23.10
CA ASP A 823 -27.23 75.94 24.52
C ASP A 823 -26.59 74.71 25.21
N ASP A 824 -25.67 74.01 24.53
CA ASP A 824 -24.98 72.80 24.97
C ASP A 824 -25.88 71.55 25.14
N SER A 825 -27.17 71.62 24.74
CA SER A 825 -28.06 70.45 24.72
C SER A 825 -27.68 69.46 23.60
N ILE A 826 -27.86 68.15 23.84
CA ILE A 826 -27.54 67.09 22.86
C ILE A 826 -28.57 67.12 21.72
N ASP A 827 -28.06 67.28 20.49
CA ASP A 827 -28.82 67.14 19.25
C ASP A 827 -28.60 65.73 18.67
N THR A 828 -29.57 64.84 18.93
CA THR A 828 -29.53 63.45 18.46
C THR A 828 -29.68 63.32 16.94
N SER A 829 -30.04 64.41 16.23
CA SER A 829 -30.08 64.43 14.77
C SER A 829 -28.71 64.62 14.12
N ILE A 830 -27.68 64.99 14.90
CA ILE A 830 -26.31 65.21 14.45
C ILE A 830 -25.40 64.21 15.16
N GLN A 831 -25.03 63.10 14.52
CA GLN A 831 -24.15 62.09 15.13
C GLN A 831 -22.87 61.92 14.31
N ALA A 832 -21.71 62.01 14.97
CA ALA A 832 -20.44 61.62 14.36
C ALA A 832 -20.31 60.11 14.29
N SER A 833 -19.52 59.61 13.35
CA SER A 833 -19.34 58.17 13.17
C SER A 833 -18.26 57.61 14.09
N GLY A 834 -18.37 56.33 14.41
CA GLY A 834 -17.40 55.59 15.21
C GLY A 834 -16.14 55.24 14.42
N GLY A 835 -15.10 54.86 15.15
CA GLY A 835 -13.89 54.28 14.59
C GLY A 835 -14.10 52.80 14.21
N GLY A 836 -13.40 52.35 13.17
CA GLY A 836 -13.38 50.93 12.79
C GLY A 836 -12.60 50.10 13.80
N GLY A 837 -12.95 48.82 13.90
CA GLY A 837 -12.19 47.86 14.71
C GLY A 837 -10.82 47.55 14.10
N GLY A 838 -9.82 47.31 14.95
CA GLY A 838 -8.52 46.77 14.50
C GLY A 838 -8.66 45.30 14.13
N SER A 839 -7.92 44.82 13.13
CA SER A 839 -7.94 43.39 12.79
C SER A 839 -7.26 42.55 13.88
N GLY A 840 -7.56 41.25 13.92
CA GLY A 840 -6.73 40.30 14.62
C GLY A 840 -5.32 40.20 14.03
N GLY A 841 -4.41 39.60 14.79
CA GLY A 841 -3.00 39.43 14.44
C GLY A 841 -2.62 37.99 14.10
N ALA A 842 -1.36 37.62 14.38
CA ALA A 842 -0.80 36.33 14.00
C ALA A 842 -0.42 35.50 15.25
N ILE A 843 -0.79 34.22 15.26
CA ILE A 843 -0.28 33.26 16.24
C ILE A 843 0.34 32.09 15.47
N TRP A 844 1.61 31.81 15.73
CA TRP A 844 2.31 30.65 15.19
C TRP A 844 2.69 29.72 16.34
N LEU A 845 2.14 28.51 16.33
CA LEU A 845 2.43 27.45 17.28
C LEU A 845 3.22 26.36 16.57
N GLU A 846 4.44 26.10 17.01
CA GLU A 846 5.36 25.17 16.34
C GLU A 846 5.98 24.20 17.34
N SER A 847 6.05 22.92 16.95
CA SER A 847 6.86 21.90 17.63
C SER A 847 7.76 21.19 16.61
N GLU A 848 9.08 21.09 16.88
CA GLU A 848 10.03 20.43 15.96
C GLU A 848 9.99 18.91 16.05
N ASN A 849 10.01 18.35 17.27
CA ASN A 849 10.07 16.90 17.51
C ASN A 849 8.95 16.41 18.45
N GLY A 850 7.93 17.22 18.72
CA GLY A 850 6.84 16.90 19.63
C GLY A 850 5.46 17.25 19.07
N SER A 851 4.47 17.29 19.95
CA SER A 851 3.10 17.68 19.61
C SER A 851 2.80 19.14 19.97
N VAL A 852 1.86 19.74 19.25
CA VAL A 852 1.18 20.98 19.66
C VAL A 852 -0.19 20.59 20.23
N THR A 853 -0.39 20.82 21.53
CA THR A 853 -1.62 20.46 22.25
C THR A 853 -2.29 21.72 22.77
N VAL A 854 -3.56 21.94 22.38
CA VAL A 854 -4.39 23.05 22.88
C VAL A 854 -5.60 22.45 23.59
N SER A 855 -5.77 22.77 24.88
CA SER A 855 -6.90 22.31 25.69
C SER A 855 -8.23 22.86 25.15
N GLU A 856 -9.33 22.13 25.33
CA GLU A 856 -10.68 22.65 25.03
C GLU A 856 -11.03 23.90 25.85
N SER A 857 -10.43 24.05 27.03
CA SER A 857 -10.60 25.23 27.90
C SER A 857 -9.69 26.40 27.53
N ALA A 858 -8.72 26.20 26.64
CA ALA A 858 -7.75 27.23 26.27
C ALA A 858 -8.39 28.27 25.35
N ASP A 859 -7.99 29.54 25.51
CA ASP A 859 -8.44 30.64 24.64
C ASP A 859 -7.29 31.08 23.74
N VAL A 860 -7.26 30.54 22.51
CA VAL A 860 -6.33 30.95 21.46
C VAL A 860 -7.08 31.84 20.47
N SER A 861 -6.87 33.14 20.55
CA SER A 861 -7.77 34.11 19.91
C SER A 861 -7.06 35.15 19.06
N ILE A 862 -7.56 35.28 17.84
CA ILE A 862 -7.14 36.27 16.84
C ILE A 862 -8.32 37.11 16.35
N GLN A 863 -9.34 37.33 17.20
CA GLN A 863 -10.52 38.08 16.78
C GLN A 863 -10.18 39.54 16.46
N GLY A 864 -10.79 40.07 15.39
CA GLY A 864 -10.82 41.50 15.14
C GLY A 864 -11.68 42.21 16.17
N GLY A 865 -11.35 43.46 16.46
CA GLY A 865 -12.14 44.31 17.33
C GLY A 865 -13.45 44.73 16.66
N LYS A 866 -14.46 45.05 17.46
CA LYS A 866 -15.73 45.58 16.96
C LYS A 866 -15.61 47.04 16.57
N GLY A 867 -16.29 47.43 15.49
CA GLY A 867 -16.44 48.82 15.10
C GLY A 867 -17.36 49.59 16.04
N GLY A 868 -17.13 50.90 16.13
CA GLY A 868 -18.09 51.82 16.74
C GLY A 868 -19.35 51.98 15.87
N ASN A 869 -20.25 52.86 16.30
CA ASN A 869 -21.46 53.20 15.54
C ASN A 869 -21.16 53.55 14.07
N LEU A 870 -21.83 52.88 13.13
CA LEU A 870 -21.67 53.08 11.67
C LEU A 870 -20.29 52.72 11.09
N ALA A 871 -19.40 52.13 11.90
CA ALA A 871 -18.07 51.71 11.51
C ALA A 871 -18.03 50.20 11.23
N GLY A 872 -16.97 49.76 10.55
CA GLY A 872 -16.75 48.36 10.25
C GLY A 872 -15.96 47.64 11.34
N ASP A 873 -16.29 46.36 11.57
CA ASP A 873 -15.52 45.46 12.42
C ASP A 873 -14.16 45.12 11.81
N GLY A 874 -13.17 44.84 12.64
CA GLY A 874 -11.87 44.35 12.18
C GLY A 874 -11.95 42.94 11.61
N GLY A 875 -11.12 42.66 10.60
CA GLY A 875 -10.93 41.30 10.08
C GLY A 875 -10.33 40.36 11.12
N LEU A 876 -10.51 39.07 10.93
CA LEU A 876 -9.90 38.02 11.77
C LEU A 876 -8.42 37.88 11.48
N GLY A 877 -7.61 37.59 12.50
CA GLY A 877 -6.21 37.20 12.30
C GLY A 877 -6.01 35.79 11.72
N ARG A 878 -4.80 35.25 11.85
CA ARG A 878 -4.48 33.87 11.42
C ARG A 878 -3.71 33.12 12.50
N ILE A 879 -4.03 31.84 12.64
CA ILE A 879 -3.29 30.89 13.46
C ILE A 879 -2.64 29.88 12.53
N LEU A 880 -1.32 29.70 12.66
CA LEU A 880 -0.56 28.62 12.02
C LEU A 880 -0.15 27.62 13.10
N ILE A 881 -0.52 26.35 12.91
CA ILE A 881 -0.14 25.24 13.80
C ILE A 881 0.73 24.29 12.99
N GLN A 882 1.96 24.08 13.44
CA GLN A 882 2.95 23.24 12.79
C GLN A 882 3.50 22.20 13.78
N PRO A 883 2.92 20.98 13.84
CA PRO A 883 3.47 19.88 14.61
C PRO A 883 4.68 19.24 13.91
N ALA A 884 5.39 18.34 14.60
CA ALA A 884 6.44 17.52 14.00
C ALA A 884 5.88 16.64 12.86
N LEU A 885 6.67 16.47 11.79
CA LEU A 885 6.34 15.64 10.61
C LEU A 885 6.42 14.13 10.88
#